data_AF-V5EWG5-F1
#
_entry.id   AF-V5EWG5-F1
#
_cell.length_a   1.000
_cell.length_b   1.000
_cell.length_c   1.000
_cell.angle_alpha   90.00
_cell.angle_beta   90.00
_cell.angle_gamma   90.00
#
_symmetry.space_group_name_H-M   'P 1'
#
loop_
_entity.id
_entity.type
_entity.pdbx_description
1 polymer ?
#
loop_
_entity_poly.entity_id
_entity_poly.type
_entity_poly.pdbx_seq_one_letter_code
_entity_poly.pdbx_strand_id
1 'polypeptide(L)'
;MSYARPQDTYMHSNASQYDDQYQQPYQQQGYGGQSGAGYRDYPDHNSGYQHSYKESSEGLYNSQAAGAYGAGAGAGAGAGGAYMTRQNAAQKNAATYSYAKPKRKISKWILIGVPLLILLIAGGVLGGIFGSRASKNNNNSSGGSSGGSGGTGSGSTPNVQGAALTAAQQAAKNGGNNMLFYQGTTPYGNPSFVSDNVDTSAPAYNGVSHNQSCSDSFSGGSLTNLRDHPRIMSTQAQWDCLPNKIANDAYLTVWNATIFNNATNWANQPLVAYVADGGFSGSGILDVSRDIQQRVKAWAYAYKLSNNTMFKTRLYRELNNAAGNGPNNFGQNGTRWNAAHFLDVAEMTSAFAMAYDWLYDDWNTTERTTIRNAILQYGLYPGLDQYATGNGWWKETANGDGNWNCVCNGGMLTGALAIRGDGSANDTQTADSIINSALTNMKANCMTGVYNDGTWTETPNYWYFGTNAQGRALAALISATGTDQGLMAENANWDKTSYFHMYVSGPGGLFAYGDNGPNKFATTSNQLMLYSKLSGDPIPALYQRDRADASFDPLSMFWYEPTAKGAYWNGLPLDRYFDDVRGSWASMRSSWTDPSAVFVGIKASNLTGHQTHGDLDAGDFVIDALGTRWAGEYGNGNYLSEGYFSNETQGSDRWTYYRKATDGQNTLTINNENQNVLCQPTNSFASTNVAQTGDLTFKPATTDAAQFITDMSGCYNQASGTVQRGIRMLNGRRQVLVQDEIGQSSSITDVKWRVQTNGTVSISSDGKTATLTQSQLTDPNAAINYKVGLGGTKTMKVTILSPSNAVFTSDGPPAQRIFGTATVSPPGEDSDQVNVGVTALQIDLGGTQSGSQTVQVWWQPQWDSLSTADTTTPKSVPLSQWSLTSHN
;
A
#
# COMPACT_ATOMS: atom_id res chain seq x y z
N MET A 1 -20.96 -6.23 0.81
CA MET A 1 -19.59 -6.44 1.33
C MET A 1 -18.63 -5.54 0.55
N SER A 2 -18.58 -4.25 0.87
CA SER A 2 -17.54 -3.37 0.32
C SER A 2 -16.34 -3.41 1.28
N TYR A 3 -15.25 -4.01 0.85
CA TYR A 3 -14.03 -4.09 1.64
C TYR A 3 -13.14 -2.88 1.36
N ALA A 4 -13.06 -1.96 2.32
CA ALA A 4 -11.97 -1.00 2.40
C ALA A 4 -10.77 -1.69 3.07
N ARG A 5 -9.56 -1.43 2.59
CA ARG A 5 -8.37 -2.18 3.01
C ARG A 5 -7.78 -1.65 4.32
N PRO A 6 -7.07 -2.51 5.07
CA PRO A 6 -6.28 -2.11 6.22
C PRO A 6 -5.32 -1.00 5.90
N GLN A 7 -5.30 -0.04 6.82
CA GLN A 7 -4.25 0.93 6.98
C GLN A 7 -3.83 0.85 8.44
N ASP A 8 -2.55 1.05 8.74
CA ASP A 8 -2.14 1.19 10.13
C ASP A 8 -2.84 2.43 10.72
N THR A 9 -3.20 2.42 12.01
CA THR A 9 -3.96 3.51 12.64
C THR A 9 -3.19 4.84 12.75
N TYR A 10 -1.91 4.82 12.40
CA TYR A 10 -1.01 5.97 12.30
C TYR A 10 -0.97 6.54 10.86
N MET A 11 -1.45 5.77 9.87
CA MET A 11 -1.58 6.20 8.49
C MET A 11 -2.83 7.07 8.35
N HIS A 12 -2.62 8.27 7.85
CA HIS A 12 -3.67 8.98 7.14
C HIS A 12 -3.72 8.42 5.71
N SER A 13 -4.87 8.45 5.05
CA SER A 13 -4.92 8.15 3.61
C SER A 13 -4.03 9.14 2.85
N ASN A 14 -3.71 8.85 1.59
CA ASN A 14 -3.26 9.87 0.65
C ASN A 14 -4.41 10.81 0.24
N ALA A 15 -5.26 11.16 1.20
CA ALA A 15 -6.09 12.32 1.14
C ALA A 15 -5.17 13.53 1.04
N SER A 16 -5.05 14.04 -0.18
CA SER A 16 -5.02 15.48 -0.29
C SER A 16 -6.23 16.04 0.47
N GLN A 17 -6.14 17.28 0.92
CA GLN A 17 -7.23 18.10 1.42
C GLN A 17 -8.51 18.17 0.54
N TYR A 18 -8.52 17.51 -0.62
CA TYR A 18 -9.66 17.39 -1.54
C TYR A 18 -10.38 16.02 -1.47
N ASP A 19 -9.79 14.99 -0.83
CA ASP A 19 -10.37 13.63 -0.71
C ASP A 19 -11.56 13.56 0.28
N ASP A 20 -11.66 14.51 1.21
CA ASP A 20 -12.86 14.73 2.05
C ASP A 20 -14.15 14.94 1.23
N GLN A 21 -14.04 15.35 -0.05
CA GLN A 21 -15.17 15.47 -0.97
C GLN A 21 -15.61 14.13 -1.56
N TYR A 22 -14.76 13.11 -1.53
CA TYR A 22 -15.04 11.74 -2.02
C TYR A 22 -15.45 10.78 -0.90
N GLN A 23 -15.03 11.06 0.34
CA GLN A 23 -15.27 10.23 1.53
C GLN A 23 -16.59 10.55 2.27
N GLN A 24 -17.61 11.05 1.57
CA GLN A 24 -18.98 11.01 2.12
C GLN A 24 -19.35 9.54 2.42
N PRO A 25 -19.79 9.21 3.64
CA PRO A 25 -19.71 7.85 4.13
C PRO A 25 -20.61 6.90 3.34
N TYR A 26 -20.06 5.75 2.96
CA TYR A 26 -20.77 4.58 2.43
C TYR A 26 -21.69 3.97 3.51
N GLN A 27 -22.71 4.71 3.95
CA GLN A 27 -23.71 4.22 4.87
C GLN A 27 -24.61 3.20 4.17
N GLN A 28 -24.65 1.98 4.70
CA GLN A 28 -25.77 1.07 4.47
C GLN A 28 -27.03 1.68 5.11
N GLN A 29 -27.77 2.49 4.35
CA GLN A 29 -29.16 2.78 4.72
C GLN A 29 -30.02 1.59 4.32
N GLY A 30 -30.59 0.93 5.33
CA GLY A 30 -31.45 -0.23 5.15
C GLY A 30 -32.72 0.10 4.36
N TYR A 31 -33.25 -0.91 3.65
CA TYR A 31 -34.48 -0.79 2.88
C TYR A 31 -35.66 -0.31 3.75
N GLY A 32 -36.22 0.84 3.38
CA GLY A 32 -37.51 1.33 3.83
C GLY A 32 -38.21 2.00 2.65
N GLY A 33 -39.15 1.29 2.00
CA GLY A 33 -39.77 1.79 0.78
C GLY A 33 -40.89 2.79 1.03
N GLN A 34 -40.83 3.96 0.40
CA GLN A 34 -42.03 4.71 0.03
C GLN A 34 -41.82 5.58 -1.21
N SER A 35 -42.89 5.76 -1.96
CA SER A 35 -42.94 6.35 -3.30
C SER A 35 -43.33 7.83 -3.31
N GLY A 36 -42.77 8.61 -4.26
CA GLY A 36 -43.56 9.63 -4.96
C GLY A 36 -42.94 11.03 -5.07
N ALA A 37 -42.90 11.53 -6.33
CA ALA A 37 -42.95 12.93 -6.81
C ALA A 37 -42.01 14.00 -6.17
N GLY A 38 -41.46 14.94 -6.94
CA GLY A 38 -41.50 15.18 -8.39
C GLY A 38 -40.77 16.49 -8.71
N TYR A 39 -39.96 16.51 -9.78
CA TYR A 39 -39.18 17.69 -10.15
C TYR A 39 -40.03 18.78 -10.83
N ARG A 40 -39.66 20.04 -10.59
CA ARG A 40 -40.11 21.24 -11.33
C ARG A 40 -38.89 22.10 -11.69
N ASP A 41 -39.12 23.07 -12.58
CA ASP A 41 -38.25 23.32 -13.72
C ASP A 41 -37.74 24.79 -13.83
N TYR A 42 -36.66 25.00 -14.61
CA TYR A 42 -36.14 26.28 -15.16
C TYR A 42 -35.60 27.39 -14.22
N PRO A 43 -34.86 28.43 -14.71
CA PRO A 43 -34.22 28.57 -16.05
C PRO A 43 -32.74 29.02 -16.11
N ASP A 44 -32.21 28.92 -17.34
CA ASP A 44 -31.04 29.57 -17.95
C ASP A 44 -30.53 30.91 -17.38
N HIS A 45 -29.20 31.11 -17.50
CA HIS A 45 -28.67 32.41 -17.93
C HIS A 45 -27.56 32.27 -18.97
N ASN A 46 -27.85 32.81 -20.15
CA ASN A 46 -26.99 32.87 -21.33
C ASN A 46 -26.24 34.22 -21.37
N SER A 47 -24.92 34.22 -21.58
CA SER A 47 -24.18 35.42 -22.02
C SER A 47 -22.95 35.06 -22.84
N GLY A 48 -23.06 35.21 -24.16
CA GLY A 48 -21.91 35.09 -25.06
C GLY A 48 -21.06 36.36 -25.07
N TYR A 49 -19.78 36.22 -25.42
CA TYR A 49 -18.96 37.32 -25.93
C TYR A 49 -18.04 36.81 -27.04
N GLN A 50 -18.05 37.51 -28.18
CA GLN A 50 -17.20 37.24 -29.34
C GLN A 50 -15.85 37.98 -29.25
N HIS A 51 -14.96 37.62 -30.19
CA HIS A 51 -13.65 38.18 -30.58
C HIS A 51 -12.42 37.40 -30.11
N SER A 52 -11.32 37.31 -30.87
CA SER A 52 -11.10 37.30 -32.34
C SER A 52 -9.63 36.96 -32.58
N TYR A 53 -9.30 36.29 -33.68
CA TYR A 53 -7.92 35.90 -34.05
C TYR A 53 -6.91 37.06 -34.03
N LYS A 54 -5.65 36.73 -33.68
CA LYS A 54 -4.48 37.15 -34.47
C LYS A 54 -3.28 36.23 -34.27
N GLU A 55 -2.58 35.98 -35.37
CA GLU A 55 -1.35 35.20 -35.46
C GLU A 55 -0.12 36.00 -35.04
N SER A 56 0.97 35.32 -34.70
CA SER A 56 2.33 35.78 -34.96
C SER A 56 3.26 34.59 -35.18
N SER A 57 3.95 34.58 -36.32
CA SER A 57 4.85 33.56 -36.82
C SER A 57 6.32 33.79 -36.43
N GLU A 58 7.21 32.90 -36.90
CA GLU A 58 8.68 33.02 -36.94
C GLU A 58 9.44 32.72 -35.62
N GLY A 59 10.60 32.03 -35.64
CA GLY A 59 11.27 31.39 -36.77
C GLY A 59 12.51 30.54 -36.39
N LEU A 60 12.75 29.52 -37.22
CA LEU A 60 13.98 28.75 -37.49
C LEU A 60 15.31 29.13 -36.78
N TYR A 61 16.07 28.11 -36.32
CA TYR A 61 17.44 27.86 -36.83
C TYR A 61 17.94 26.42 -36.60
N ASN A 62 18.79 25.97 -37.53
CA ASN A 62 19.53 24.70 -37.66
C ASN A 62 20.60 24.49 -36.53
N SER A 63 21.29 23.35 -36.31
CA SER A 63 21.63 22.18 -37.17
C SER A 63 22.37 21.05 -36.41
N GLN A 64 22.31 19.81 -36.94
CA GLN A 64 23.35 18.72 -36.97
C GLN A 64 23.91 18.14 -35.63
N ALA A 65 23.81 16.83 -35.33
CA ALA A 65 24.53 15.65 -35.89
C ALA A 65 26.05 15.64 -35.59
N ALA A 66 26.77 14.56 -35.21
CA ALA A 66 26.53 13.12 -34.92
C ALA A 66 27.71 12.61 -34.03
N GLY A 67 27.83 11.38 -33.48
CA GLY A 67 27.00 10.17 -33.46
C GLY A 67 27.81 8.87 -33.76
N ALA A 68 28.13 8.02 -32.76
CA ALA A 68 28.90 6.77 -32.94
C ALA A 68 28.56 5.66 -31.90
N TYR A 69 28.46 4.41 -32.37
CA TYR A 69 28.24 3.19 -31.58
C TYR A 69 29.56 2.53 -31.12
N GLY A 70 29.53 1.73 -30.05
CA GLY A 70 30.60 0.80 -29.69
C GLY A 70 30.16 -0.19 -28.60
N ALA A 71 30.13 -1.49 -28.92
CA ALA A 71 29.70 -2.56 -28.02
C ALA A 71 30.88 -3.24 -27.30
N GLY A 72 30.61 -3.85 -26.13
CA GLY A 72 31.57 -4.72 -25.45
C GLY A 72 31.05 -5.25 -24.11
N ALA A 73 30.79 -6.55 -24.04
CA ALA A 73 30.43 -7.24 -22.79
C ALA A 73 31.68 -7.77 -22.07
N GLY A 74 31.67 -7.78 -20.73
CA GLY A 74 32.72 -8.37 -19.91
C GLY A 74 32.38 -8.34 -18.43
N ALA A 75 32.32 -9.52 -17.79
CA ALA A 75 32.06 -9.64 -16.36
C ALA A 75 33.35 -9.42 -15.53
N GLY A 76 33.23 -8.79 -14.36
CA GLY A 76 34.33 -8.61 -13.41
C GLY A 76 33.84 -7.96 -12.13
N ALA A 77 34.12 -8.59 -10.99
CA ALA A 77 33.63 -8.14 -9.67
C ALA A 77 34.54 -7.07 -9.04
N GLY A 78 33.94 -6.21 -8.21
CA GLY A 78 34.63 -5.50 -7.13
C GLY A 78 35.27 -4.15 -7.47
N ALA A 79 34.50 -3.06 -7.31
CA ALA A 79 35.02 -1.76 -6.89
C ALA A 79 33.89 -0.90 -6.29
N GLY A 80 34.09 -0.35 -5.10
CA GLY A 80 33.22 0.71 -4.57
C GLY A 80 33.42 1.99 -5.39
N GLY A 81 32.47 2.32 -6.25
CA GLY A 81 32.46 3.55 -7.04
C GLY A 81 31.75 4.67 -6.27
N ALA A 82 32.38 5.84 -6.17
CA ALA A 82 31.82 6.99 -5.45
C ALA A 82 30.53 7.50 -6.12
N TYR A 83 29.41 7.46 -5.39
CA TYR A 83 28.15 8.08 -5.80
C TYR A 83 28.24 9.61 -5.70
N MET A 84 28.84 10.26 -6.70
CA MET A 84 28.65 11.70 -6.91
C MET A 84 27.27 11.94 -7.54
N THR A 85 26.28 12.21 -6.70
CA THR A 85 24.92 12.59 -7.10
C THR A 85 24.89 13.92 -7.84
N ARG A 86 24.90 13.85 -9.18
CA ARG A 86 24.18 14.87 -9.98
C ARG A 86 22.68 14.60 -9.81
N GLN A 87 21.89 15.66 -9.67
CA GLN A 87 20.42 15.56 -9.70
C GLN A 87 19.98 14.72 -10.91
N ASN A 88 19.30 13.60 -10.67
CA ASN A 88 18.80 12.76 -11.76
C ASN A 88 17.53 13.39 -12.40
N ALA A 89 17.07 12.83 -13.51
CA ALA A 89 15.94 13.39 -14.25
C ALA A 89 14.61 13.27 -13.48
N ALA A 90 14.42 12.22 -12.66
CA ALA A 90 13.26 12.13 -11.78
C ALA A 90 13.25 13.25 -10.74
N GLN A 91 14.37 13.54 -10.08
CA GLN A 91 14.51 14.63 -9.11
C GLN A 91 14.22 16.00 -9.74
N LYS A 92 14.68 16.24 -10.98
CA LYS A 92 14.33 17.45 -11.72
C LYS A 92 12.86 17.51 -12.13
N ASN A 93 12.26 16.40 -12.56
CA ASN A 93 10.85 16.35 -12.98
C ASN A 93 9.88 16.43 -11.79
N ALA A 94 10.22 15.80 -10.66
CA ALA A 94 9.50 15.93 -9.40
C ALA A 94 9.52 17.38 -8.89
N ALA A 95 10.62 18.11 -9.06
CA ALA A 95 10.64 19.55 -8.86
C ALA A 95 9.76 20.31 -9.88
N THR A 96 9.60 19.85 -11.12
CA THR A 96 8.66 20.45 -12.10
C THR A 96 7.18 20.24 -11.75
N TYR A 97 6.85 19.16 -11.01
CA TYR A 97 5.49 18.86 -10.55
C TYR A 97 5.10 19.64 -9.27
N SER A 98 6.09 20.20 -8.58
CA SER A 98 5.94 21.07 -7.40
C SER A 98 6.02 22.54 -7.81
N TYR A 99 4.91 23.20 -8.18
CA TYR A 99 4.87 24.68 -8.22
C TYR A 99 3.48 25.32 -8.06
N ALA A 100 3.45 26.34 -7.21
CA ALA A 100 2.32 27.22 -6.92
C ALA A 100 1.55 27.80 -8.14
N LYS A 101 0.21 27.85 -8.03
CA LYS A 101 -0.66 28.56 -8.99
C LYS A 101 -0.28 30.05 -9.13
N PRO A 102 -0.34 30.64 -10.34
CA PRO A 102 -0.16 32.08 -10.52
C PRO A 102 -1.25 32.87 -9.78
N LYS A 103 -0.82 33.87 -8.99
CA LYS A 103 -1.68 34.64 -8.08
C LYS A 103 -2.88 35.28 -8.79
N ARG A 104 -4.07 34.70 -8.63
CA ARG A 104 -5.34 35.35 -9.02
C ARG A 104 -5.60 36.53 -8.09
N LYS A 105 -5.80 37.73 -8.66
CA LYS A 105 -6.22 38.92 -7.91
C LYS A 105 -7.66 38.71 -7.43
N ILE A 106 -7.85 38.49 -6.13
CA ILE A 106 -9.18 38.33 -5.52
C ILE A 106 -9.95 39.65 -5.65
N SER A 107 -11.19 39.59 -6.14
CA SER A 107 -12.05 40.77 -6.23
C SER A 107 -12.38 41.32 -4.84
N LYS A 108 -12.31 42.65 -4.68
CA LYS A 108 -12.71 43.35 -3.44
C LYS A 108 -14.15 43.04 -3.01
N TRP A 109 -15.01 42.60 -3.94
CA TRP A 109 -16.37 42.16 -3.63
C TRP A 109 -16.38 40.92 -2.71
N ILE A 110 -15.49 39.95 -2.94
CA ILE A 110 -15.39 38.74 -2.09
C ILE A 110 -14.83 39.11 -0.71
N LEU A 111 -13.82 39.98 -0.66
CA LEU A 111 -13.16 40.37 0.60
C LEU A 111 -14.04 41.23 1.53
N ILE A 112 -15.02 41.97 1.00
CA ILE A 112 -15.78 42.99 1.76
C ILE A 112 -17.29 42.77 1.71
N GLY A 113 -17.84 42.33 0.57
CA GLY A 113 -19.28 42.15 0.38
C GLY A 113 -19.85 40.93 1.11
N VAL A 114 -19.12 39.80 1.11
CA VAL A 114 -19.57 38.56 1.76
C VAL A 114 -19.68 38.69 3.29
N PRO A 115 -18.69 39.27 4.03
CA PRO A 115 -18.82 39.51 5.47
C PRO A 115 -20.00 40.43 5.83
N LEU A 116 -20.25 41.48 5.04
CA LEU A 116 -21.38 42.39 5.25
C LEU A 116 -22.74 41.69 5.05
N LEU A 117 -22.85 40.81 4.05
CA LEU A 117 -24.07 40.03 3.81
C LEU A 117 -24.36 39.05 4.97
N ILE A 118 -23.31 38.40 5.50
CA ILE A 118 -23.44 37.48 6.64
C ILE A 118 -23.90 38.24 7.91
N LEU A 119 -23.38 39.45 8.16
CA LEU A 119 -23.82 40.29 9.29
C LEU A 119 -25.29 40.72 9.16
N LEU A 120 -25.77 41.01 7.95
CA LEU A 120 -27.19 41.32 7.70
C LEU A 120 -28.10 40.10 7.94
N ILE A 121 -27.68 38.91 7.54
CA ILE A 121 -28.42 37.65 7.79
C ILE A 121 -28.45 37.32 9.29
N ALA A 122 -27.32 37.48 10.00
CA ALA A 122 -27.26 37.27 11.45
C ALA A 122 -28.19 38.22 12.23
N GLY A 123 -28.31 39.48 11.78
CA GLY A 123 -29.27 40.44 12.33
C GLY A 123 -30.74 40.04 12.14
N GLY A 124 -31.08 39.33 11.06
CA GLY A 124 -32.43 38.81 10.82
C GLY A 124 -32.77 37.57 11.66
N VAL A 125 -31.82 36.65 11.85
CA VAL A 125 -32.05 35.38 12.56
C VAL A 125 -32.22 35.57 14.07
N LEU A 126 -31.56 36.56 14.66
CA LEU A 126 -31.68 36.86 16.10
C LEU A 126 -33.04 37.48 16.50
N GLY A 127 -33.87 37.90 15.55
CA GLY A 127 -35.23 38.40 15.80
C GLY A 127 -36.30 37.32 15.95
N GLY A 128 -36.00 36.05 15.64
CA GLY A 128 -37.00 34.97 15.52
C GLY A 128 -37.07 33.97 16.69
N ILE A 129 -36.12 33.98 17.63
CA ILE A 129 -35.91 32.88 18.59
C ILE A 129 -36.31 33.29 20.03
N PHE A 130 -37.55 33.73 20.20
CA PHE A 130 -38.22 33.82 21.50
C PHE A 130 -39.66 33.26 21.39
N GLY A 131 -39.83 31.96 21.65
CA GLY A 131 -41.11 31.28 21.41
C GLY A 131 -41.28 29.88 22.02
N SER A 132 -41.49 29.82 23.33
CA SER A 132 -42.16 28.72 24.06
C SER A 132 -41.43 27.39 24.33
N ARG A 133 -41.79 26.77 25.47
CA ARG A 133 -41.27 25.52 26.05
C ARG A 133 -42.28 24.36 25.85
N ALA A 134 -41.85 23.09 25.94
CA ALA A 134 -42.14 22.21 27.10
C ALA A 134 -42.03 20.68 26.85
N SER A 135 -41.36 20.01 27.80
CA SER A 135 -41.27 18.58 28.16
C SER A 135 -42.20 17.48 27.59
N LYS A 136 -41.63 16.26 27.47
CA LYS A 136 -42.02 15.08 28.29
C LYS A 136 -41.01 13.90 28.20
N ASN A 137 -40.84 13.18 29.31
CA ASN A 137 -40.08 11.92 29.41
C ASN A 137 -40.96 10.71 29.06
N ASN A 138 -40.35 9.57 28.71
CA ASN A 138 -40.73 8.27 29.26
C ASN A 138 -39.63 7.20 29.05
N ASN A 139 -39.43 6.35 30.06
CA ASN A 139 -38.63 5.13 30.00
C ASN A 139 -39.44 3.98 29.41
N ASN A 140 -38.79 3.00 28.77
CA ASN A 140 -39.00 1.60 29.14
C ASN A 140 -37.86 0.67 28.68
N SER A 141 -37.85 -0.56 29.22
CA SER A 141 -36.66 -1.41 29.33
C SER A 141 -36.68 -2.69 28.48
N SER A 142 -35.47 -3.25 28.31
CA SER A 142 -35.12 -4.67 28.30
C SER A 142 -35.76 -5.64 27.28
N GLY A 143 -34.89 -6.26 26.48
CA GLY A 143 -35.12 -7.56 25.85
C GLY A 143 -33.77 -8.19 25.48
N GLY A 144 -33.30 -9.16 26.27
CA GLY A 144 -32.01 -9.82 26.06
C GLY A 144 -32.17 -11.30 25.72
N SER A 145 -31.22 -11.86 24.97
CA SER A 145 -31.05 -13.30 24.80
C SER A 145 -29.58 -13.73 24.87
N SER A 146 -29.30 -14.63 25.81
CA SER A 146 -28.15 -15.54 25.81
C SER A 146 -28.30 -16.60 24.70
N GLY A 147 -27.27 -17.31 24.23
CA GLY A 147 -25.84 -17.33 24.56
C GLY A 147 -25.19 -18.66 24.15
N GLY A 148 -23.86 -18.67 23.93
CA GLY A 148 -23.06 -19.83 23.47
C GLY A 148 -22.62 -19.72 22.00
N SER A 149 -21.41 -20.09 21.59
CA SER A 149 -20.26 -20.69 22.29
C SER A 149 -18.94 -20.27 21.62
N GLY A 150 -17.89 -20.00 22.43
CA GLY A 150 -16.46 -19.95 22.08
C GLY A 150 -16.03 -19.51 20.67
N GLY A 151 -15.79 -18.21 20.47
CA GLY A 151 -15.08 -17.68 19.30
C GLY A 151 -13.99 -16.70 19.71
N THR A 152 -12.77 -16.89 19.21
CA THR A 152 -11.62 -15.99 19.46
C THR A 152 -11.75 -14.70 18.67
N GLY A 153 -12.10 -13.60 19.35
CA GLY A 153 -12.00 -12.24 18.80
C GLY A 153 -13.24 -11.37 19.00
N SER A 154 -13.28 -10.58 20.08
CA SER A 154 -14.36 -9.61 20.37
C SER A 154 -14.39 -8.38 19.44
N GLY A 155 -13.82 -8.47 18.23
CA GLY A 155 -13.63 -7.36 17.30
C GLY A 155 -13.53 -7.77 15.82
N SER A 156 -13.87 -9.01 15.47
CA SER A 156 -13.90 -9.46 14.07
C SER A 156 -15.22 -9.10 13.40
N THR A 157 -15.18 -8.42 12.25
CA THR A 157 -16.39 -8.20 11.44
C THR A 157 -16.59 -9.39 10.50
N PRO A 158 -17.72 -10.13 10.55
CA PRO A 158 -17.94 -11.23 9.63
C PRO A 158 -18.10 -10.70 8.20
N ASN A 159 -17.25 -11.15 7.29
CA ASN A 159 -17.27 -10.74 5.88
C ASN A 159 -17.96 -11.77 4.97
N VAL A 160 -18.20 -13.00 5.45
CA VAL A 160 -18.91 -14.05 4.73
C VAL A 160 -20.14 -14.52 5.53
N GLN A 161 -21.33 -14.38 4.96
CA GLN A 161 -22.61 -14.73 5.62
C GLN A 161 -23.65 -15.29 4.64
N GLY A 162 -24.68 -15.93 5.19
CA GLY A 162 -25.88 -16.34 4.46
C GLY A 162 -25.61 -17.30 3.29
N ALA A 163 -26.29 -17.06 2.16
CA ALA A 163 -26.22 -17.93 0.99
C ALA A 163 -24.79 -18.15 0.44
N ALA A 164 -23.92 -17.13 0.51
CA ALA A 164 -22.53 -17.25 0.08
C ALA A 164 -21.73 -18.24 0.96
N LEU A 165 -21.94 -18.20 2.29
CA LEU A 165 -21.33 -19.15 3.21
C LEU A 165 -21.85 -20.58 2.97
N THR A 166 -23.16 -20.73 2.79
CA THR A 166 -23.78 -22.04 2.49
C THR A 166 -23.26 -22.64 1.18
N ALA A 167 -23.13 -21.82 0.13
CA ALA A 167 -22.55 -22.24 -1.14
C ALA A 167 -21.07 -22.64 -0.98
N ALA A 168 -20.28 -21.86 -0.25
CA ALA A 168 -18.87 -22.15 0.00
C ALA A 168 -18.67 -23.46 0.79
N GLN A 169 -19.52 -23.74 1.77
CA GLN A 169 -19.55 -25.02 2.49
C GLN A 169 -19.90 -26.21 1.59
N GLN A 170 -20.76 -26.02 0.59
CA GLN A 170 -21.07 -27.07 -0.37
C GLN A 170 -19.92 -27.28 -1.38
N ALA A 171 -19.33 -26.19 -1.88
CA ALA A 171 -18.18 -26.24 -2.77
C ALA A 171 -16.97 -26.92 -2.11
N ALA A 172 -16.71 -26.63 -0.83
CA ALA A 172 -15.72 -27.33 -0.01
C ALA A 172 -15.93 -28.84 -0.04
N LYS A 173 -17.14 -29.32 0.27
CA LYS A 173 -17.48 -30.75 0.27
C LYS A 173 -17.26 -31.41 -1.08
N ASN A 174 -17.58 -30.72 -2.17
CA ASN A 174 -17.37 -31.23 -3.53
C ASN A 174 -15.88 -31.41 -3.84
N GLY A 175 -15.05 -30.40 -3.53
CA GLY A 175 -13.61 -30.40 -3.84
C GLY A 175 -12.69 -30.91 -2.73
N GLY A 176 -13.06 -32.01 -2.06
CA GLY A 176 -12.19 -32.69 -1.10
C GLY A 176 -12.18 -32.09 0.31
N ASN A 177 -13.25 -31.40 0.71
CA ASN A 177 -13.51 -30.86 2.05
C ASN A 177 -12.52 -29.76 2.52
N ASN A 178 -11.95 -29.00 1.58
CA ASN A 178 -11.16 -27.79 1.89
C ASN A 178 -12.08 -26.63 2.29
N MET A 179 -12.34 -26.52 3.59
CA MET A 179 -13.23 -25.51 4.16
C MET A 179 -12.62 -24.09 4.10
N LEU A 180 -13.49 -23.08 4.25
CA LEU A 180 -13.05 -21.68 4.39
C LEU A 180 -12.48 -21.47 5.81
N PHE A 181 -11.18 -21.16 5.92
CA PHE A 181 -10.50 -21.08 7.22
C PHE A 181 -10.93 -19.89 8.08
N TYR A 182 -11.47 -18.81 7.50
CA TYR A 182 -11.88 -17.60 8.20
C TYR A 182 -13.33 -17.20 7.83
N GLN A 183 -14.02 -16.48 8.72
CA GLN A 183 -15.36 -15.91 8.41
C GLN A 183 -15.43 -14.38 8.54
N GLY A 184 -14.32 -13.77 8.98
CA GLY A 184 -14.13 -12.34 9.14
C GLY A 184 -12.66 -12.00 9.25
N THR A 185 -12.37 -10.71 9.43
CA THR A 185 -11.01 -10.23 9.69
C THR A 185 -10.94 -9.41 10.96
N THR A 186 -9.73 -9.28 11.51
CA THR A 186 -9.40 -8.27 12.52
C THR A 186 -9.57 -6.86 11.95
N PRO A 187 -9.51 -5.81 12.80
CA PRO A 187 -9.49 -4.44 12.32
C PRO A 187 -8.29 -4.11 11.42
N TYR A 188 -7.24 -4.91 11.40
CA TYR A 188 -6.09 -4.75 10.48
C TYR A 188 -6.15 -5.73 9.29
N GLY A 189 -7.33 -6.30 8.99
CA GLY A 189 -7.59 -7.19 7.85
C GLY A 189 -6.88 -8.54 7.88
N ASN A 190 -6.22 -8.89 8.99
CA ASN A 190 -5.70 -10.23 9.22
C ASN A 190 -6.88 -11.21 9.41
N PRO A 191 -6.80 -12.46 8.90
CA PRO A 191 -7.87 -13.44 9.04
C PRO A 191 -8.22 -13.73 10.49
N SER A 192 -9.52 -13.83 10.80
CA SER A 192 -10.00 -14.41 12.06
C SER A 192 -10.36 -15.87 11.80
N PHE A 193 -9.42 -16.76 12.10
CA PHE A 193 -9.54 -18.18 11.83
C PHE A 193 -10.65 -18.87 12.65
N VAL A 194 -11.33 -19.83 12.03
CA VAL A 194 -12.35 -20.70 12.64
C VAL A 194 -11.70 -22.06 12.85
N SER A 195 -11.39 -22.40 14.11
CA SER A 195 -10.64 -23.61 14.50
C SER A 195 -11.10 -24.87 13.78
N ASP A 196 -12.41 -25.08 13.74
CA ASP A 196 -13.04 -26.32 13.27
C ASP A 196 -13.01 -26.47 11.74
N ASN A 197 -12.65 -25.41 11.01
CA ASN A 197 -12.53 -25.38 9.56
C ASN A 197 -11.07 -25.47 9.06
N VAL A 198 -10.08 -25.29 9.92
CA VAL A 198 -8.68 -25.13 9.51
C VAL A 198 -8.03 -26.49 9.24
N ASP A 199 -7.57 -26.69 8.01
CA ASP A 199 -6.62 -27.76 7.68
C ASP A 199 -5.22 -27.33 8.11
N THR A 200 -4.74 -27.93 9.21
CA THR A 200 -3.44 -27.65 9.82
C THR A 200 -2.27 -28.37 9.12
N SER A 201 -2.47 -29.05 7.99
CA SER A 201 -1.40 -29.73 7.27
C SER A 201 -0.31 -28.76 6.77
N ALA A 202 0.87 -29.29 6.47
CA ALA A 202 1.94 -28.50 5.87
C ALA A 202 1.53 -28.03 4.46
N PRO A 203 1.93 -26.82 4.03
CA PRO A 203 1.68 -26.30 2.68
C PRO A 203 2.11 -27.27 1.59
N ALA A 204 1.20 -27.64 0.69
CA ALA A 204 1.49 -28.53 -0.43
C ALA A 204 0.57 -28.29 -1.64
N TYR A 205 1.08 -28.59 -2.83
CA TYR A 205 0.25 -28.85 -4.01
C TYR A 205 -0.18 -30.33 -4.02
N ASN A 206 -1.46 -30.60 -4.23
CA ASN A 206 -2.08 -31.93 -4.05
C ASN A 206 -1.80 -32.97 -5.18
N GLY A 207 -0.57 -33.01 -5.70
CA GLY A 207 -0.12 -33.98 -6.72
C GLY A 207 -0.49 -33.61 -8.16
N VAL A 208 -1.31 -32.59 -8.37
CA VAL A 208 -1.45 -31.91 -9.67
C VAL A 208 -0.33 -30.89 -9.80
N SER A 209 0.29 -30.78 -10.97
CA SER A 209 1.30 -29.74 -11.23
C SER A 209 0.71 -28.35 -10.96
N HIS A 210 1.48 -27.49 -10.29
CA HIS A 210 1.08 -26.20 -9.74
C HIS A 210 0.47 -25.23 -10.77
N ASN A 211 0.65 -25.47 -12.08
CA ASN A 211 0.11 -24.67 -13.18
C ASN A 211 -0.89 -25.38 -14.12
N GLN A 212 -1.33 -26.62 -13.84
CA GLN A 212 -2.08 -27.47 -14.79
C GLN A 212 -3.56 -27.76 -14.45
N SER A 213 -4.16 -27.04 -13.50
CA SER A 213 -5.56 -27.29 -13.08
C SER A 213 -6.62 -27.05 -14.17
N CYS A 214 -6.29 -26.24 -15.17
CA CYS A 214 -7.06 -26.03 -16.39
C CYS A 214 -6.19 -26.45 -17.56
N SER A 215 -6.57 -27.52 -18.28
CA SER A 215 -5.80 -28.04 -19.40
C SER A 215 -5.82 -27.07 -20.58
N ASP A 216 -4.63 -26.73 -21.08
CA ASP A 216 -4.44 -25.82 -22.21
C ASP A 216 -3.41 -26.44 -23.16
N SER A 217 -3.73 -26.51 -24.45
CA SER A 217 -2.90 -27.15 -25.48
C SER A 217 -2.11 -26.15 -26.34
N PHE A 218 -2.14 -24.86 -26.00
CA PHE A 218 -1.43 -23.83 -26.76
C PHE A 218 0.09 -23.95 -26.58
N SER A 219 0.80 -24.31 -27.64
CA SER A 219 2.26 -24.47 -27.68
C SER A 219 2.97 -23.28 -28.35
N GLY A 220 2.44 -22.07 -28.18
CA GLY A 220 3.08 -20.85 -28.66
C GLY A 220 4.34 -20.49 -27.85
N GLY A 221 5.11 -19.54 -28.38
CA GLY A 221 6.26 -18.95 -27.67
C GLY A 221 6.73 -17.62 -28.26
N SER A 222 5.92 -16.95 -29.08
CA SER A 222 6.33 -15.77 -29.85
C SER A 222 5.43 -14.57 -29.60
N LEU A 223 6.03 -13.39 -29.50
CA LEU A 223 5.35 -12.09 -29.54
C LEU A 223 4.57 -11.86 -30.86
N THR A 224 4.96 -12.53 -31.95
CA THR A 224 4.35 -12.34 -33.28
C THR A 224 3.20 -13.29 -33.59
N ASN A 225 3.08 -14.40 -32.87
CA ASN A 225 2.03 -15.40 -33.01
C ASN A 225 1.29 -15.56 -31.67
N LEU A 226 0.42 -14.59 -31.40
CA LEU A 226 -0.40 -14.58 -30.18
C LEU A 226 -1.56 -15.57 -30.30
N ARG A 227 -2.05 -16.03 -29.15
CA ARG A 227 -3.33 -16.74 -29.02
C ARG A 227 -4.50 -15.88 -29.54
N ASP A 228 -5.59 -16.52 -29.94
CA ASP A 228 -6.91 -15.89 -30.07
C ASP A 228 -7.43 -15.39 -28.71
N HIS A 229 -8.43 -14.52 -28.74
CA HIS A 229 -9.05 -13.96 -27.53
C HIS A 229 -9.94 -14.98 -26.80
N PRO A 230 -10.11 -14.87 -25.47
CA PRO A 230 -9.38 -13.99 -24.55
C PRO A 230 -7.95 -14.50 -24.31
N ARG A 231 -7.01 -13.54 -24.20
CA ARG A 231 -5.58 -13.78 -24.05
C ARG A 231 -4.86 -12.83 -23.08
N ILE A 232 -5.56 -11.95 -22.38
CA ILE A 232 -4.98 -11.00 -21.42
C ILE A 232 -5.25 -11.48 -19.99
N MET A 233 -4.19 -11.96 -19.33
CA MET A 233 -4.16 -12.50 -17.95
C MET A 233 -5.04 -13.73 -17.69
N SER A 234 -5.81 -14.16 -18.69
CA SER A 234 -6.64 -15.36 -18.73
C SER A 234 -6.67 -15.91 -20.16
N THR A 235 -6.93 -17.20 -20.31
CA THR A 235 -7.13 -17.88 -21.60
C THR A 235 -8.55 -18.47 -21.66
N GLN A 236 -9.06 -18.77 -22.86
CA GLN A 236 -10.38 -19.42 -23.00
C GLN A 236 -10.49 -20.70 -22.14
N ALA A 237 -9.44 -21.53 -22.13
CA ALA A 237 -9.39 -22.75 -21.31
C ALA A 237 -9.51 -22.47 -19.80
N GLN A 238 -9.00 -21.34 -19.32
CA GLN A 238 -9.20 -20.92 -17.92
C GLN A 238 -10.63 -20.45 -17.65
N TRP A 239 -11.29 -19.78 -18.61
CA TRP A 239 -12.71 -19.41 -18.49
C TRP A 239 -13.63 -20.64 -18.48
N ASP A 240 -13.41 -21.59 -19.38
CA ASP A 240 -14.21 -22.83 -19.46
C ASP A 240 -14.08 -23.69 -18.18
N CYS A 241 -12.87 -23.70 -17.61
CA CYS A 241 -12.52 -24.39 -16.38
C CYS A 241 -13.09 -23.74 -15.10
N LEU A 242 -13.29 -22.42 -15.11
CA LEU A 242 -13.56 -21.63 -13.91
C LEU A 242 -14.88 -22.00 -13.18
N PRO A 243 -16.03 -22.24 -13.85
CA PRO A 243 -17.26 -22.67 -13.17
C PRO A 243 -17.07 -23.96 -12.37
N ASN A 244 -16.27 -24.91 -12.88
CA ASN A 244 -15.95 -26.14 -12.17
C ASN A 244 -15.04 -25.88 -10.96
N LYS A 245 -14.03 -25.00 -11.09
CA LYS A 245 -13.21 -24.58 -9.95
C LYS A 245 -14.07 -23.93 -8.84
N ILE A 246 -14.97 -23.01 -9.20
CA ILE A 246 -15.88 -22.35 -8.25
C ILE A 246 -16.74 -23.39 -7.53
N ALA A 247 -17.37 -24.32 -8.27
CA ALA A 247 -18.24 -25.36 -7.69
C ALA A 247 -17.53 -26.36 -6.75
N ASN A 248 -16.18 -26.32 -6.68
CA ASN A 248 -15.35 -27.22 -5.89
C ASN A 248 -14.36 -26.50 -4.95
N ASP A 249 -14.44 -25.17 -4.79
CA ASP A 249 -13.59 -24.47 -3.82
C ASP A 249 -14.34 -23.38 -3.06
N ALA A 250 -14.18 -23.39 -1.74
CA ALA A 250 -14.87 -22.49 -0.82
C ALA A 250 -14.47 -21.02 -1.02
N TYR A 251 -13.18 -20.77 -1.27
CA TYR A 251 -12.66 -19.41 -1.42
C TYR A 251 -13.10 -18.82 -2.75
N LEU A 252 -12.95 -19.57 -3.85
CA LEU A 252 -13.46 -19.15 -5.16
C LEU A 252 -14.98 -18.92 -5.14
N THR A 253 -15.75 -19.71 -4.39
CA THR A 253 -17.20 -19.46 -4.21
C THR A 253 -17.48 -18.12 -3.51
N VAL A 254 -16.76 -17.82 -2.43
CA VAL A 254 -16.90 -16.54 -1.71
C VAL A 254 -16.48 -15.37 -2.60
N TRP A 255 -15.32 -15.46 -3.26
CA TRP A 255 -14.78 -14.37 -4.08
C TRP A 255 -15.67 -14.09 -5.29
N ASN A 256 -16.17 -15.13 -5.96
CA ASN A 256 -17.20 -14.99 -6.99
C ASN A 256 -18.42 -14.19 -6.47
N ALA A 257 -18.97 -14.56 -5.31
CA ALA A 257 -20.11 -13.85 -4.72
C ALA A 257 -19.76 -12.39 -4.37
N THR A 258 -18.57 -12.11 -3.86
CA THR A 258 -18.08 -10.75 -3.58
C THR A 258 -17.95 -9.91 -4.85
N ILE A 259 -17.36 -10.47 -5.92
CA ILE A 259 -17.23 -9.80 -7.22
C ILE A 259 -18.61 -9.48 -7.81
N PHE A 260 -19.55 -10.43 -7.82
CA PHE A 260 -20.92 -10.21 -8.29
C PHE A 260 -21.67 -9.14 -7.48
N ASN A 261 -21.50 -9.13 -6.15
CA ASN A 261 -22.07 -8.10 -5.28
C ASN A 261 -21.51 -6.72 -5.61
N ASN A 262 -20.18 -6.60 -5.80
CA ASN A 262 -19.54 -5.33 -6.15
C ASN A 262 -19.94 -4.86 -7.56
N ALA A 263 -19.95 -5.75 -8.55
CA ALA A 263 -20.45 -5.47 -9.90
C ALA A 263 -21.90 -4.92 -9.87
N THR A 264 -22.77 -5.54 -9.08
CA THR A 264 -24.17 -5.10 -8.90
C THR A 264 -24.27 -3.75 -8.19
N ASN A 265 -23.51 -3.53 -7.13
CA ASN A 265 -23.48 -2.26 -6.40
C ASN A 265 -22.99 -1.12 -7.29
N TRP A 266 -21.87 -1.31 -7.99
CA TRP A 266 -21.32 -0.31 -8.92
C TRP A 266 -22.21 -0.07 -10.14
N ALA A 267 -23.01 -1.05 -10.57
CA ALA A 267 -23.94 -0.84 -11.68
C ALA A 267 -25.00 0.23 -11.38
N ASN A 268 -25.37 0.38 -10.11
CA ASN A 268 -26.27 1.42 -9.62
C ASN A 268 -25.57 2.77 -9.34
N GLN A 269 -24.24 2.81 -9.36
CA GLN A 269 -23.45 4.04 -9.18
C GLN A 269 -23.38 4.85 -10.49
N PRO A 270 -23.24 6.20 -10.42
CA PRO A 270 -23.00 7.03 -11.59
C PRO A 270 -21.70 6.63 -12.31
N LEU A 271 -21.58 7.13 -13.54
CA LEU A 271 -20.32 7.10 -14.29
C LEU A 271 -19.23 7.81 -13.51
N VAL A 272 -18.00 7.30 -13.58
CA VAL A 272 -16.87 7.90 -12.86
C VAL A 272 -16.61 9.30 -13.42
N ALA A 273 -16.51 10.27 -12.51
CA ALA A 273 -16.30 11.67 -12.86
C ALA A 273 -14.83 11.90 -13.26
N TYR A 274 -14.61 12.81 -14.21
CA TYR A 274 -13.27 13.22 -14.59
C TYR A 274 -12.76 14.34 -13.68
N VAL A 275 -12.01 13.98 -12.65
CA VAL A 275 -11.44 14.93 -11.69
C VAL A 275 -9.98 14.58 -11.42
N ALA A 276 -9.14 15.61 -11.31
CA ALA A 276 -7.74 15.46 -10.94
C ALA A 276 -7.52 15.85 -9.48
N ASP A 277 -6.75 15.02 -8.77
CA ASP A 277 -6.24 15.33 -7.45
C ASP A 277 -4.95 16.17 -7.56
N GLY A 278 -4.89 17.28 -6.82
CA GLY A 278 -3.82 18.30 -6.94
C GLY A 278 -3.73 19.02 -8.31
N GLY A 279 -4.56 18.63 -9.28
CA GLY A 279 -4.44 19.04 -10.67
C GLY A 279 -3.62 18.04 -11.50
N PHE A 280 -3.62 18.25 -12.81
CA PHE A 280 -3.17 17.25 -13.78
C PHE A 280 -1.65 17.03 -13.84
N SER A 281 -0.89 17.89 -13.17
CA SER A 281 0.56 17.76 -12.93
C SER A 281 0.90 17.36 -11.49
N GLY A 282 -0.09 17.22 -10.61
CA GLY A 282 0.08 16.63 -9.27
C GLY A 282 -0.17 15.12 -9.33
N SER A 283 -0.98 14.59 -8.41
CA SER A 283 -1.46 13.21 -8.41
C SER A 283 -2.24 12.79 -9.68
N GLY A 284 -2.65 13.76 -10.50
CA GLY A 284 -3.30 13.50 -11.79
C GLY A 284 -4.70 12.92 -11.62
N ILE A 285 -5.11 12.03 -12.52
CA ILE A 285 -6.39 11.31 -12.49
C ILE A 285 -6.22 9.85 -12.05
N LEU A 286 -5.13 9.50 -11.37
CA LEU A 286 -4.74 8.12 -11.09
C LEU A 286 -5.81 7.34 -10.30
N ASP A 287 -6.51 8.01 -9.39
CA ASP A 287 -7.64 7.44 -8.64
C ASP A 287 -8.84 7.15 -9.55
N VAL A 288 -9.15 8.04 -10.50
CA VAL A 288 -10.19 7.85 -11.53
C VAL A 288 -9.85 6.67 -12.44
N SER A 289 -8.61 6.57 -12.93
CA SER A 289 -8.17 5.44 -13.76
C SER A 289 -8.30 4.10 -13.04
N ARG A 290 -7.98 4.05 -11.74
CA ARG A 290 -8.04 2.82 -10.94
C ARG A 290 -9.46 2.47 -10.47
N ASP A 291 -10.32 3.44 -10.18
CA ASP A 291 -11.76 3.19 -9.95
C ASP A 291 -12.45 2.65 -11.21
N ILE A 292 -12.15 3.22 -12.39
CA ILE A 292 -12.62 2.67 -13.66
C ILE A 292 -12.09 1.23 -13.83
N GLN A 293 -10.82 0.96 -13.56
CA GLN A 293 -10.26 -0.39 -13.71
C GLN A 293 -10.92 -1.44 -12.80
N GLN A 294 -11.12 -1.17 -11.51
CA GLN A 294 -11.77 -2.15 -10.60
C GLN A 294 -13.20 -2.48 -11.06
N ARG A 295 -13.97 -1.47 -11.49
CA ARG A 295 -15.34 -1.63 -11.98
C ARG A 295 -15.37 -2.40 -13.30
N VAL A 296 -14.46 -2.07 -14.21
CA VAL A 296 -14.29 -2.73 -15.51
C VAL A 296 -13.99 -4.22 -15.33
N LYS A 297 -13.00 -4.58 -14.49
CA LYS A 297 -12.67 -5.97 -14.17
C LYS A 297 -13.92 -6.73 -13.70
N ALA A 298 -14.64 -6.17 -12.72
CA ALA A 298 -15.80 -6.85 -12.11
C ALA A 298 -17.00 -6.98 -13.05
N TRP A 299 -17.34 -5.96 -13.85
CA TRP A 299 -18.45 -6.08 -14.81
C TRP A 299 -18.14 -7.01 -15.97
N ALA A 300 -16.90 -7.00 -16.49
CA ALA A 300 -16.50 -7.92 -17.55
C ALA A 300 -16.61 -9.38 -17.06
N TYR A 301 -16.08 -9.65 -15.87
CA TYR A 301 -16.19 -10.96 -15.20
C TYR A 301 -17.64 -11.37 -14.94
N ALA A 302 -18.42 -10.50 -14.31
CA ALA A 302 -19.81 -10.81 -13.94
C ALA A 302 -20.69 -11.04 -15.18
N TYR A 303 -20.47 -10.30 -16.27
CA TYR A 303 -21.12 -10.58 -17.54
C TYR A 303 -20.69 -11.95 -18.10
N LYS A 304 -19.39 -12.23 -18.22
CA LYS A 304 -18.89 -13.45 -18.86
C LYS A 304 -19.37 -14.73 -18.17
N LEU A 305 -19.52 -14.73 -16.85
CA LEU A 305 -20.04 -15.88 -16.09
C LEU A 305 -21.58 -15.97 -16.01
N SER A 306 -22.33 -14.90 -16.24
CA SER A 306 -23.80 -14.90 -16.08
C SER A 306 -24.61 -14.66 -17.35
N ASN A 307 -23.97 -14.20 -18.42
CA ASN A 307 -24.59 -13.65 -19.63
C ASN A 307 -25.60 -12.51 -19.34
N ASN A 308 -25.59 -11.91 -18.15
CA ASN A 308 -26.49 -10.82 -17.78
C ASN A 308 -26.06 -9.52 -18.47
N THR A 309 -26.73 -9.19 -19.58
CA THR A 309 -26.43 -8.06 -20.46
C THR A 309 -26.40 -6.71 -19.75
N MET A 310 -27.05 -6.56 -18.58
CA MET A 310 -26.96 -5.35 -17.75
C MET A 310 -25.51 -4.98 -17.44
N PHE A 311 -24.67 -5.97 -17.09
CA PHE A 311 -23.25 -5.72 -16.81
C PHE A 311 -22.48 -5.28 -18.05
N LYS A 312 -22.70 -5.91 -19.22
CA LYS A 312 -22.09 -5.49 -20.49
C LYS A 312 -22.52 -4.06 -20.87
N THR A 313 -23.81 -3.74 -20.76
CA THR A 313 -24.33 -2.39 -21.05
C THR A 313 -23.75 -1.35 -20.09
N ARG A 314 -23.65 -1.66 -18.79
CA ARG A 314 -23.04 -0.78 -17.79
C ARG A 314 -21.55 -0.55 -18.03
N LEU A 315 -20.82 -1.61 -18.40
CA LEU A 315 -19.41 -1.59 -18.74
C LEU A 315 -19.16 -0.72 -19.98
N TYR A 316 -19.89 -0.95 -21.08
CA TYR A 316 -19.74 -0.15 -22.29
C TYR A 316 -20.02 1.33 -22.03
N ARG A 317 -21.02 1.65 -21.20
CA ARG A 317 -21.31 3.04 -20.81
C ARG A 317 -20.14 3.71 -20.06
N GLU A 318 -19.42 2.97 -19.23
CA GLU A 318 -18.22 3.47 -18.53
C GLU A 318 -17.04 3.66 -19.48
N LEU A 319 -16.76 2.67 -20.33
CA LEU A 319 -15.67 2.76 -21.33
C LEU A 319 -15.92 3.90 -22.32
N ASN A 320 -17.15 4.06 -22.79
CA ASN A 320 -17.53 5.13 -23.69
C ASN A 320 -17.42 6.52 -23.00
N ASN A 321 -17.73 6.61 -21.70
CA ASN A 321 -17.48 7.79 -20.88
C ASN A 321 -15.98 8.10 -20.75
N ALA A 322 -15.17 7.12 -20.37
CA ALA A 322 -13.71 7.28 -20.21
C ALA A 322 -12.95 7.52 -21.53
N ALA A 323 -13.55 7.17 -22.67
CA ALA A 323 -13.07 7.55 -24.00
C ALA A 323 -13.45 8.99 -24.42
N GLY A 324 -14.27 9.70 -23.61
CA GLY A 324 -14.80 11.03 -23.93
C GLY A 324 -15.95 11.06 -24.95
N ASN A 325 -16.62 9.92 -25.14
CA ASN A 325 -17.79 9.74 -26.01
C ASN A 325 -19.10 9.60 -25.20
N GLY A 326 -19.03 9.69 -23.87
CA GLY A 326 -20.17 9.60 -22.95
C GLY A 326 -20.87 10.94 -22.71
N PRO A 327 -21.86 10.98 -21.80
CA PRO A 327 -22.61 12.19 -21.50
C PRO A 327 -21.84 13.21 -20.66
N ASN A 328 -20.79 12.79 -19.94
CA ASN A 328 -19.96 13.67 -19.13
C ASN A 328 -18.75 14.15 -19.93
N ASN A 329 -18.29 15.37 -19.67
CA ASN A 329 -16.99 15.81 -20.17
C ASN A 329 -15.88 15.00 -19.50
N PHE A 330 -15.17 14.19 -20.27
CA PHE A 330 -14.04 13.37 -19.81
C PHE A 330 -12.80 13.76 -20.61
N GLY A 331 -11.74 14.22 -19.94
CA GLY A 331 -10.58 14.81 -20.59
C GLY A 331 -10.58 16.34 -20.62
N GLN A 332 -9.51 16.87 -21.21
CA GLN A 332 -9.20 18.30 -21.28
C GLN A 332 -8.17 18.58 -22.37
N ASN A 333 -8.22 19.78 -22.99
CA ASN A 333 -7.27 20.21 -24.03
C ASN A 333 -7.09 19.19 -25.18
N GLY A 334 -8.16 18.47 -25.56
CA GLY A 334 -8.13 17.39 -26.56
C GLY A 334 -7.61 16.03 -26.08
N THR A 335 -6.99 15.97 -24.89
CA THR A 335 -6.53 14.72 -24.25
C THR A 335 -7.65 14.07 -23.44
N ARG A 336 -7.49 12.77 -23.09
CA ARG A 336 -8.40 12.03 -22.18
C ARG A 336 -7.67 11.55 -20.93
N TRP A 337 -6.71 10.64 -21.09
CA TRP A 337 -6.12 9.88 -19.98
C TRP A 337 -4.88 10.54 -19.33
N ASN A 338 -4.73 11.86 -19.47
CA ASN A 338 -3.68 12.68 -18.84
C ASN A 338 -2.23 12.17 -19.04
N ALA A 339 -1.73 12.18 -20.28
CA ALA A 339 -0.39 11.68 -20.61
C ALA A 339 0.79 12.42 -19.95
N ALA A 340 0.56 13.54 -19.25
CA ALA A 340 1.56 14.23 -18.44
C ALA A 340 1.91 13.49 -17.13
N HIS A 341 0.98 12.69 -16.60
CA HIS A 341 1.16 11.82 -15.43
C HIS A 341 0.91 10.37 -15.88
N PHE A 342 1.95 9.71 -16.40
CA PHE A 342 1.76 8.53 -17.26
C PHE A 342 1.20 7.28 -16.57
N LEU A 343 1.19 7.23 -15.23
CA LEU A 343 0.44 6.23 -14.46
C LEU A 343 -1.06 6.24 -14.80
N ASP A 344 -1.62 7.43 -15.05
CA ASP A 344 -3.03 7.65 -15.40
C ASP A 344 -3.39 6.90 -16.70
N VAL A 345 -2.52 7.06 -17.70
CA VAL A 345 -2.61 6.40 -19.01
C VAL A 345 -2.44 4.89 -18.87
N ALA A 346 -1.45 4.45 -18.09
CA ALA A 346 -1.11 3.04 -17.97
C ALA A 346 -2.23 2.22 -17.30
N GLU A 347 -2.78 2.71 -16.20
CA GLU A 347 -3.88 2.06 -15.49
C GLU A 347 -5.18 2.06 -16.33
N MET A 348 -5.46 3.14 -17.07
CA MET A 348 -6.60 3.20 -17.97
C MET A 348 -6.44 2.28 -19.19
N THR A 349 -5.24 2.21 -19.76
CA THR A 349 -4.91 1.32 -20.89
C THR A 349 -5.11 -0.14 -20.48
N SER A 350 -4.65 -0.51 -19.29
CA SER A 350 -4.86 -1.87 -18.76
C SER A 350 -6.34 -2.18 -18.51
N ALA A 351 -7.13 -1.21 -18.02
CA ALA A 351 -8.58 -1.34 -17.89
C ALA A 351 -9.27 -1.64 -19.24
N PHE A 352 -8.98 -0.83 -20.26
CA PHE A 352 -9.54 -1.00 -21.59
C PHE A 352 -9.08 -2.31 -22.26
N ALA A 353 -7.82 -2.72 -22.06
CA ALA A 353 -7.30 -4.00 -22.55
C ALA A 353 -8.08 -5.20 -22.00
N MET A 354 -8.32 -5.26 -20.68
CA MET A 354 -9.09 -6.35 -20.07
C MET A 354 -10.54 -6.37 -20.59
N ALA A 355 -11.18 -5.21 -20.76
CA ALA A 355 -12.53 -5.15 -21.33
C ALA A 355 -12.58 -5.56 -22.82
N TYR A 356 -11.60 -5.12 -23.61
CA TYR A 356 -11.50 -5.45 -25.03
C TYR A 356 -11.36 -6.96 -25.24
N ASP A 357 -10.43 -7.56 -24.49
CA ASP A 357 -10.01 -8.94 -24.66
C ASP A 357 -11.02 -9.96 -24.07
N TRP A 358 -11.44 -9.79 -22.81
CA TRP A 358 -12.30 -10.77 -22.13
C TRP A 358 -13.67 -10.92 -22.80
N LEU A 359 -14.17 -9.81 -23.38
CA LEU A 359 -15.46 -9.72 -24.04
C LEU A 359 -15.33 -9.54 -25.57
N TYR A 360 -14.18 -9.89 -26.16
CA TYR A 360 -13.87 -9.64 -27.57
C TYR A 360 -15.01 -10.04 -28.50
N ASP A 361 -15.46 -11.30 -28.47
CA ASP A 361 -16.55 -11.79 -29.31
C ASP A 361 -17.95 -11.34 -28.90
N ASP A 362 -18.11 -10.94 -27.64
CA ASP A 362 -19.37 -10.41 -27.12
C ASP A 362 -19.63 -8.98 -27.60
N TRP A 363 -18.58 -8.19 -27.90
CA TRP A 363 -18.69 -6.84 -28.47
C TRP A 363 -19.14 -6.86 -29.94
N ASN A 364 -20.11 -6.02 -30.29
CA ASN A 364 -20.40 -5.74 -31.70
C ASN A 364 -19.24 -4.95 -32.35
N THR A 365 -19.18 -4.89 -33.68
CA THR A 365 -18.08 -4.26 -34.42
C THR A 365 -17.82 -2.79 -34.03
N THR A 366 -18.88 -2.03 -33.72
CA THR A 366 -18.76 -0.63 -33.27
C THR A 366 -18.21 -0.56 -31.85
N GLU A 367 -18.74 -1.36 -30.92
CA GLU A 367 -18.25 -1.44 -29.54
C GLU A 367 -16.74 -1.80 -29.51
N ARG A 368 -16.36 -2.87 -30.24
CA ARG A 368 -14.96 -3.32 -30.39
C ARG A 368 -14.07 -2.22 -30.97
N THR A 369 -14.52 -1.55 -32.04
CA THR A 369 -13.75 -0.47 -32.68
C THR A 369 -13.58 0.75 -31.77
N THR A 370 -14.61 1.15 -31.03
CA THR A 370 -14.53 2.26 -30.06
C THR A 370 -13.49 1.97 -28.98
N ILE A 371 -13.50 0.76 -28.41
CA ILE A 371 -12.57 0.38 -27.34
C ILE A 371 -11.12 0.29 -27.87
N ARG A 372 -10.89 -0.36 -29.03
CA ARG A 372 -9.56 -0.41 -29.67
C ARG A 372 -9.02 0.99 -29.99
N ASN A 373 -9.86 1.87 -30.54
CA ASN A 373 -9.44 3.22 -30.89
C ASN A 373 -9.06 4.04 -29.67
N ALA A 374 -9.73 3.86 -28.52
CA ALA A 374 -9.34 4.50 -27.26
C ALA A 374 -7.98 4.00 -26.76
N ILE A 375 -7.73 2.68 -26.81
CA ILE A 375 -6.41 2.08 -26.48
C ILE A 375 -5.31 2.69 -27.36
N LEU A 376 -5.52 2.81 -28.67
CA LEU A 376 -4.57 3.42 -29.60
C LEU A 376 -4.35 4.91 -29.30
N GLN A 377 -5.42 5.71 -29.33
CA GLN A 377 -5.34 7.18 -29.29
C GLN A 377 -4.89 7.75 -27.95
N TYR A 378 -5.28 7.11 -26.84
CA TYR A 378 -5.05 7.63 -25.50
C TYR A 378 -4.09 6.80 -24.66
N GLY A 379 -3.78 5.57 -25.10
CA GLY A 379 -2.75 4.70 -24.52
C GLY A 379 -1.49 4.64 -25.37
N LEU A 380 -1.54 3.92 -26.49
CA LEU A 380 -0.35 3.49 -27.24
C LEU A 380 0.34 4.63 -28.01
N TYR A 381 -0.37 5.57 -28.62
CA TYR A 381 0.26 6.72 -29.27
C TYR A 381 0.98 7.64 -28.27
N PRO A 382 0.39 8.00 -27.10
CA PRO A 382 1.14 8.59 -26.01
C PRO A 382 2.33 7.75 -25.54
N GLY A 383 2.18 6.41 -25.47
CA GLY A 383 3.29 5.50 -25.18
C GLY A 383 4.47 5.64 -26.14
N LEU A 384 4.21 5.71 -27.45
CA LEU A 384 5.26 5.92 -28.45
C LEU A 384 6.00 7.25 -28.25
N ASP A 385 5.29 8.34 -27.93
CA ASP A 385 5.92 9.63 -27.59
C ASP A 385 6.78 9.53 -26.33
N GLN A 386 6.29 8.88 -25.27
CA GLN A 386 7.05 8.67 -24.04
C GLN A 386 8.32 7.85 -24.27
N TYR A 387 8.27 6.81 -25.11
CA TYR A 387 9.48 6.05 -25.49
C TYR A 387 10.43 6.85 -26.40
N ALA A 388 9.91 7.71 -27.28
CA ALA A 388 10.72 8.52 -28.21
C ALA A 388 11.36 9.77 -27.58
N THR A 389 10.79 10.35 -26.53
CA THR A 389 11.18 11.67 -25.98
C THR A 389 11.74 11.58 -24.56
N GLY A 390 12.28 12.69 -24.04
CA GLY A 390 12.69 12.80 -22.63
C GLY A 390 11.53 12.83 -21.62
N ASN A 391 10.27 12.86 -22.08
CA ASN A 391 9.09 12.87 -21.22
C ASN A 391 8.98 11.56 -20.41
N GLY A 392 9.37 10.43 -21.01
CA GLY A 392 9.26 9.09 -20.45
C GLY A 392 10.35 8.77 -19.43
N TRP A 393 10.61 9.66 -18.46
CA TRP A 393 11.71 9.57 -17.50
C TRP A 393 11.74 8.25 -16.71
N TRP A 394 10.58 7.61 -16.51
CA TRP A 394 10.41 6.32 -15.85
C TRP A 394 11.03 5.14 -16.62
N LYS A 395 11.35 5.32 -17.90
CA LYS A 395 12.03 4.31 -18.73
C LYS A 395 13.56 4.34 -18.57
N GLU A 396 14.10 5.42 -18.00
CA GLU A 396 15.55 5.61 -17.86
C GLU A 396 16.05 4.83 -16.65
N THR A 397 17.16 4.09 -16.79
CA THR A 397 17.66 3.20 -15.72
C THR A 397 17.96 3.93 -14.40
N ALA A 398 18.29 5.22 -14.44
CA ALA A 398 18.52 6.03 -13.24
C ALA A 398 17.25 6.33 -12.41
N ASN A 399 16.06 5.98 -12.91
CA ASN A 399 14.76 6.13 -12.23
C ASN A 399 13.82 4.91 -12.49
N GLY A 400 14.34 3.81 -13.04
CA GLY A 400 13.55 2.71 -13.60
C GLY A 400 13.34 1.53 -12.64
N ASP A 401 14.04 1.52 -11.52
CA ASP A 401 14.04 0.51 -10.47
C ASP A 401 12.88 0.73 -9.48
N GLY A 402 11.63 0.78 -9.95
CA GLY A 402 10.48 1.07 -9.08
C GLY A 402 9.12 1.03 -9.76
N ASN A 403 8.07 1.39 -9.01
CA ASN A 403 6.68 1.22 -9.41
C ASN A 403 6.37 1.85 -10.78
N TRP A 404 6.88 3.06 -11.05
CA TRP A 404 6.61 3.81 -12.27
C TRP A 404 6.99 3.01 -13.51
N ASN A 405 8.14 2.33 -13.49
CA ASN A 405 8.56 1.51 -14.61
C ASN A 405 7.64 0.30 -14.83
N CYS A 406 7.32 -0.42 -13.75
CA CYS A 406 6.46 -1.60 -13.80
C CYS A 406 5.02 -1.26 -14.23
N VAL A 407 4.46 -0.16 -13.71
CA VAL A 407 3.10 0.31 -14.01
C VAL A 407 3.02 0.83 -15.45
N CYS A 408 3.89 1.76 -15.84
CA CYS A 408 3.86 2.36 -17.18
C CYS A 408 4.06 1.30 -18.27
N ASN A 409 5.11 0.47 -18.17
CA ASN A 409 5.34 -0.59 -19.14
C ASN A 409 4.26 -1.69 -19.08
N GLY A 410 3.76 -2.06 -17.89
CA GLY A 410 2.71 -3.07 -17.76
C GLY A 410 1.38 -2.65 -18.40
N GLY A 411 0.99 -1.39 -18.23
CA GLY A 411 -0.17 -0.82 -18.91
C GLY A 411 -0.01 -0.79 -20.44
N MET A 412 1.16 -0.37 -20.92
CA MET A 412 1.48 -0.34 -22.36
C MET A 412 1.52 -1.74 -22.98
N LEU A 413 2.18 -2.70 -22.32
CA LEU A 413 2.31 -4.07 -22.79
C LEU A 413 0.95 -4.79 -22.83
N THR A 414 0.12 -4.63 -21.78
CA THR A 414 -1.23 -5.22 -21.76
C THR A 414 -2.14 -4.59 -22.83
N GLY A 415 -2.07 -3.28 -23.03
CA GLY A 415 -2.75 -2.55 -24.12
C GLY A 415 -2.39 -3.07 -25.52
N ALA A 416 -1.09 -3.19 -25.79
CA ALA A 416 -0.60 -3.61 -27.09
C ALA A 416 -0.89 -5.08 -27.38
N LEU A 417 -0.67 -5.99 -26.42
CA LEU A 417 -1.04 -7.41 -26.55
C LEU A 417 -2.55 -7.60 -26.77
N ALA A 418 -3.39 -6.73 -26.20
CA ALA A 418 -4.84 -6.83 -26.33
C ALA A 418 -5.34 -6.56 -27.76
N ILE A 419 -4.66 -5.73 -28.54
CA ILE A 419 -5.13 -5.30 -29.88
C ILE A 419 -4.26 -5.77 -31.05
N ARG A 420 -3.11 -6.41 -30.77
CA ARG A 420 -2.17 -6.82 -31.80
C ARG A 420 -2.80 -7.84 -32.76
N GLY A 421 -2.76 -7.56 -34.06
CA GLY A 421 -3.41 -8.38 -35.10
C GLY A 421 -4.85 -7.94 -35.42
N ASP A 422 -5.44 -7.06 -34.61
CA ASP A 422 -6.74 -6.44 -34.88
C ASP A 422 -6.60 -5.11 -35.61
N GLY A 423 -7.64 -4.76 -36.38
CA GLY A 423 -7.73 -3.44 -37.00
C GLY A 423 -6.85 -3.32 -38.24
N SER A 424 -6.03 -2.27 -38.30
CA SER A 424 -5.16 -1.99 -39.45
C SER A 424 -3.75 -2.59 -39.28
N ALA A 425 -3.02 -2.70 -40.39
CA ALA A 425 -1.60 -3.07 -40.36
C ALA A 425 -0.76 -2.05 -39.53
N ASN A 426 -1.14 -0.78 -39.54
CA ASN A 426 -0.49 0.26 -38.74
C ASN A 426 -0.80 0.13 -37.24
N ASP A 427 -2.00 -0.36 -36.89
CA ASP A 427 -2.40 -0.63 -35.51
C ASP A 427 -1.55 -1.79 -34.95
N THR A 428 -1.34 -2.83 -35.76
CA THR A 428 -0.45 -3.95 -35.43
C THR A 428 1.02 -3.51 -35.32
N GLN A 429 1.52 -2.68 -36.25
CA GLN A 429 2.88 -2.12 -36.18
C GLN A 429 3.09 -1.23 -34.94
N THR A 430 2.07 -0.47 -34.53
CA THR A 430 2.06 0.31 -33.29
C THR A 430 2.17 -0.62 -32.08
N ALA A 431 1.35 -1.69 -32.04
CA ALA A 431 1.38 -2.68 -30.97
C ALA A 431 2.73 -3.41 -30.89
N ASP A 432 3.29 -3.85 -32.02
CA ASP A 432 4.64 -4.46 -32.10
C ASP A 432 5.71 -3.53 -31.54
N SER A 433 5.65 -2.24 -31.87
CA SER A 433 6.62 -1.24 -31.41
C SER A 433 6.54 -1.06 -29.89
N ILE A 434 5.33 -0.93 -29.35
CA ILE A 434 5.10 -0.82 -27.90
C ILE A 434 5.52 -2.10 -27.16
N ILE A 435 5.17 -3.29 -27.66
CA ILE A 435 5.55 -4.58 -27.04
C ILE A 435 7.07 -4.67 -26.89
N ASN A 436 7.81 -4.37 -27.96
CA ASN A 436 9.27 -4.41 -27.95
C ASN A 436 9.87 -3.39 -26.97
N SER A 437 9.39 -2.14 -26.99
CA SER A 437 9.85 -1.10 -26.05
C SER A 437 9.54 -1.46 -24.61
N ALA A 438 8.30 -1.85 -24.30
CA ALA A 438 7.84 -2.13 -22.95
C ALA A 438 8.55 -3.35 -22.35
N LEU A 439 8.63 -4.47 -23.07
CA LEU A 439 9.28 -5.69 -22.58
C LEU A 439 10.79 -5.47 -22.35
N THR A 440 11.48 -4.85 -23.32
CA THR A 440 12.92 -4.54 -23.19
C THR A 440 13.17 -3.64 -21.98
N ASN A 441 12.31 -2.66 -21.76
CA ASN A 441 12.46 -1.71 -20.68
C ASN A 441 12.14 -2.32 -19.30
N MET A 442 11.12 -3.17 -19.19
CA MET A 442 10.84 -3.90 -17.94
C MET A 442 12.00 -4.81 -17.54
N LYS A 443 12.57 -5.54 -18.52
CA LYS A 443 13.74 -6.42 -18.30
C LYS A 443 14.94 -5.65 -17.74
N ALA A 444 15.24 -4.48 -18.31
CA ALA A 444 16.37 -3.65 -17.88
C ALA A 444 16.14 -2.93 -16.54
N ASN A 445 14.88 -2.68 -16.16
CA ASN A 445 14.53 -1.71 -15.10
C ASN A 445 13.53 -2.27 -14.08
N CYS A 446 12.25 -2.51 -14.43
CA CYS A 446 11.25 -3.06 -13.48
C CYS A 446 11.76 -4.30 -12.74
N MET A 447 12.45 -5.22 -13.43
CA MET A 447 12.97 -6.45 -12.83
C MET A 447 14.12 -6.22 -11.82
N THR A 448 14.73 -5.03 -11.75
CA THR A 448 15.76 -4.71 -10.74
C THR A 448 15.19 -4.26 -9.40
N GLY A 449 13.88 -3.96 -9.31
CA GLY A 449 13.23 -3.42 -8.11
C GLY A 449 13.06 -4.40 -6.93
N VAL A 450 13.33 -5.70 -7.14
CA VAL A 450 13.40 -6.71 -6.08
C VAL A 450 14.86 -7.05 -5.77
N TYR A 451 15.26 -6.86 -4.53
CA TYR A 451 16.61 -7.13 -4.01
C TYR A 451 16.86 -8.64 -3.78
N ASN A 452 18.10 -9.01 -3.43
CA ASN A 452 18.52 -10.42 -3.40
C ASN A 452 17.82 -11.27 -2.32
N ASP A 453 17.35 -10.62 -1.25
CA ASP A 453 16.60 -11.20 -0.13
C ASP A 453 15.07 -11.24 -0.38
N GLY A 454 14.59 -10.52 -1.41
CA GLY A 454 13.19 -10.32 -1.76
C GLY A 454 12.64 -8.92 -1.44
N THR A 455 13.41 -8.05 -0.76
CA THR A 455 12.98 -6.70 -0.36
C THR A 455 12.63 -5.85 -1.59
N TRP A 456 11.55 -5.07 -1.48
CA TRP A 456 11.19 -4.07 -2.49
C TRP A 456 11.98 -2.78 -2.28
N THR A 457 12.48 -2.23 -3.38
CA THR A 457 13.35 -1.06 -3.42
C THR A 457 12.75 0.25 -2.91
N GLU A 458 11.42 0.45 -3.02
CA GLU A 458 10.74 1.66 -2.54
C GLU A 458 10.26 1.49 -1.08
N THR A 459 9.00 1.06 -0.90
CA THR A 459 8.37 0.84 0.41
C THR A 459 7.46 -0.39 0.40
N PRO A 460 7.05 -0.92 1.56
CA PRO A 460 6.13 -2.06 1.68
C PRO A 460 4.75 -1.80 1.05
N ASN A 461 4.38 -0.53 0.93
CA ASN A 461 3.14 -0.11 0.32
C ASN A 461 3.27 0.11 -1.20
N TYR A 462 4.38 0.70 -1.67
CA TYR A 462 4.66 0.84 -3.11
C TYR A 462 4.92 -0.49 -3.81
N TRP A 463 5.39 -1.50 -3.06
CA TRP A 463 5.49 -2.90 -3.51
C TRP A 463 4.18 -3.39 -4.15
N TYR A 464 3.01 -3.03 -3.60
CA TYR A 464 1.72 -3.40 -4.20
C TYR A 464 1.62 -2.88 -5.63
N PHE A 465 2.00 -1.62 -5.85
CA PHE A 465 1.77 -0.92 -7.10
C PHE A 465 2.71 -1.43 -8.19
N GLY A 466 4.01 -1.55 -7.89
CA GLY A 466 5.00 -2.13 -8.80
C GLY A 466 4.74 -3.60 -9.10
N THR A 467 4.62 -4.45 -8.08
CA THR A 467 4.54 -5.91 -8.31
C THR A 467 3.18 -6.37 -8.84
N ASN A 468 2.07 -5.70 -8.52
CA ASN A 468 0.79 -6.03 -9.16
C ASN A 468 0.77 -5.64 -10.64
N ALA A 469 1.43 -4.54 -11.02
CA ALA A 469 1.61 -4.20 -12.44
C ALA A 469 2.52 -5.19 -13.17
N GLN A 470 3.63 -5.61 -12.55
CA GLN A 470 4.48 -6.65 -13.11
C GLN A 470 3.72 -7.98 -13.22
N GLY A 471 2.93 -8.39 -12.23
CA GLY A 471 2.11 -9.59 -12.26
C GLY A 471 1.05 -9.55 -13.37
N ARG A 472 0.42 -8.40 -13.60
CA ARG A 472 -0.49 -8.16 -14.74
C ARG A 472 0.23 -8.31 -16.09
N ALA A 473 1.43 -7.74 -16.23
CA ALA A 473 2.25 -7.86 -17.43
C ALA A 473 2.72 -9.30 -17.70
N LEU A 474 3.23 -9.97 -16.66
CA LEU A 474 3.69 -11.36 -16.67
C LEU A 474 2.57 -12.32 -17.04
N ALA A 475 1.39 -12.19 -16.40
CA ALA A 475 0.23 -13.00 -16.72
C ALA A 475 -0.23 -12.80 -18.17
N ALA A 476 -0.22 -11.56 -18.68
CA ALA A 476 -0.58 -11.26 -20.07
C ALA A 476 0.41 -11.82 -21.10
N LEU A 477 1.73 -11.78 -20.82
CA LEU A 477 2.74 -12.42 -21.66
C LEU A 477 2.50 -13.93 -21.74
N ILE A 478 2.28 -14.58 -20.59
CA ILE A 478 2.06 -16.04 -20.51
C ILE A 478 0.75 -16.43 -21.22
N SER A 479 -0.36 -15.74 -20.97
CA SER A 479 -1.65 -16.08 -21.60
C SER A 479 -1.67 -15.82 -23.10
N ALA A 480 -1.02 -14.74 -23.58
CA ALA A 480 -0.99 -14.37 -24.99
C ALA A 480 0.05 -15.13 -25.82
N THR A 481 1.22 -15.45 -25.24
CA THR A 481 2.37 -16.00 -25.98
C THR A 481 2.75 -17.43 -25.61
N GLY A 482 2.24 -17.96 -24.48
CA GLY A 482 2.61 -19.28 -23.95
C GLY A 482 3.82 -19.28 -23.01
N THR A 483 4.58 -18.17 -22.93
CA THR A 483 5.74 -18.02 -22.04
C THR A 483 5.79 -16.63 -21.40
N ASP A 484 6.66 -16.43 -20.41
CA ASP A 484 6.95 -15.11 -19.83
C ASP A 484 7.84 -14.23 -20.74
N GLN A 485 8.21 -14.71 -21.93
CA GLN A 485 9.19 -14.10 -22.83
C GLN A 485 10.55 -13.80 -22.15
N GLY A 486 10.90 -14.62 -21.15
CA GLY A 486 12.10 -14.48 -20.33
C GLY A 486 12.11 -13.25 -19.43
N LEU A 487 10.95 -12.69 -19.05
CA LEU A 487 10.87 -11.58 -18.11
C LEU A 487 11.37 -11.98 -16.71
N MET A 488 10.97 -13.15 -16.20
CA MET A 488 11.37 -13.64 -14.88
C MET A 488 12.84 -14.06 -14.83
N ALA A 489 13.43 -14.44 -15.98
CA ALA A 489 14.83 -14.83 -16.09
C ALA A 489 15.81 -13.69 -15.75
N GLU A 490 15.39 -12.43 -15.85
CA GLU A 490 16.23 -11.26 -15.51
C GLU A 490 16.43 -11.11 -13.99
N ASN A 491 15.53 -11.65 -13.16
CA ASN A 491 15.69 -11.64 -11.70
C ASN A 491 15.13 -12.90 -11.05
N ALA A 492 15.99 -13.91 -10.88
CA ALA A 492 15.67 -15.16 -10.19
C ALA A 492 15.30 -14.99 -8.69
N ASN A 493 15.44 -13.80 -8.11
CA ASN A 493 15.00 -13.49 -6.75
C ASN A 493 13.56 -12.95 -6.69
N TRP A 494 12.90 -12.69 -7.82
CA TRP A 494 11.61 -12.02 -7.87
C TRP A 494 10.56 -12.65 -6.93
N ASP A 495 10.38 -13.97 -6.99
CA ASP A 495 9.38 -14.68 -6.18
C ASP A 495 9.62 -14.56 -4.67
N LYS A 496 10.86 -14.28 -4.22
CA LYS A 496 11.19 -14.00 -2.80
C LYS A 496 10.46 -12.77 -2.28
N THR A 497 10.02 -11.85 -3.15
CA THR A 497 9.24 -10.68 -2.74
C THR A 497 7.88 -11.04 -2.13
N SER A 498 7.38 -12.25 -2.41
CA SER A 498 6.24 -12.83 -1.69
C SER A 498 6.51 -12.89 -0.18
N TYR A 499 7.71 -13.34 0.22
CA TYR A 499 8.11 -13.42 1.62
C TYR A 499 8.35 -12.04 2.22
N PHE A 500 8.87 -11.08 1.47
CA PHE A 500 8.93 -9.68 1.92
C PHE A 500 7.53 -9.19 2.34
N HIS A 501 6.53 -9.32 1.48
CA HIS A 501 5.15 -8.90 1.79
C HIS A 501 4.53 -9.66 2.98
N MET A 502 4.83 -10.96 3.11
CA MET A 502 4.37 -11.77 4.25
C MET A 502 5.00 -11.33 5.58
N TYR A 503 6.32 -11.18 5.62
CA TYR A 503 7.04 -10.88 6.86
C TYR A 503 6.89 -9.41 7.29
N VAL A 504 6.65 -8.47 6.37
CA VAL A 504 6.46 -7.05 6.71
C VAL A 504 5.07 -6.79 7.31
N SER A 505 4.18 -7.79 7.24
CA SER A 505 2.84 -7.75 7.84
C SER A 505 2.83 -8.32 9.27
N GLY A 506 2.45 -7.48 10.24
CA GLY A 506 2.20 -7.84 11.64
C GLY A 506 0.70 -7.99 11.96
N PRO A 507 0.35 -8.44 13.18
CA PRO A 507 -1.04 -8.47 13.66
C PRO A 507 -1.69 -7.08 13.70
N GLY A 508 -0.89 -6.02 13.92
CA GLY A 508 -1.25 -4.60 13.85
C GLY A 508 -1.14 -3.96 12.46
N GLY A 509 -1.04 -4.76 11.38
CA GLY A 509 -0.92 -4.28 10.00
C GLY A 509 0.53 -4.27 9.48
N LEU A 510 0.75 -3.71 8.29
CA LEU A 510 2.10 -3.62 7.70
C LEU A 510 3.00 -2.71 8.55
N PHE A 511 4.25 -3.07 8.74
CA PHE A 511 5.30 -2.11 9.09
C PHE A 511 5.45 -1.16 7.90
N ALA A 512 4.86 0.03 7.98
CA ALA A 512 4.55 0.88 6.83
C ALA A 512 5.57 2.03 6.66
N TYR A 513 6.86 1.73 6.80
CA TYR A 513 7.95 2.70 6.67
C TYR A 513 7.96 3.39 5.29
N GLY A 514 8.29 4.67 5.26
CA GLY A 514 8.29 5.47 4.03
C GLY A 514 6.90 5.94 3.60
N ASP A 515 6.78 6.25 2.32
CA ASP A 515 5.54 6.65 1.68
C ASP A 515 4.58 5.46 1.43
N ASN A 516 3.28 5.67 1.65
CA ASN A 516 2.26 4.61 1.54
C ASN A 516 1.45 4.59 0.25
N GLY A 517 1.68 5.54 -0.65
CA GLY A 517 1.13 5.59 -1.98
C GLY A 517 -0.36 5.93 -2.03
N PRO A 518 -0.90 6.15 -3.25
CA PRO A 518 -2.27 6.57 -3.44
C PRO A 518 -3.25 5.38 -3.40
N ASN A 519 -4.53 5.68 -3.18
CA ASN A 519 -5.62 4.71 -2.89
C ASN A 519 -5.59 3.41 -3.72
N LYS A 520 -5.50 2.25 -3.05
CA LYS A 520 -5.32 0.94 -3.68
C LYS A 520 -6.62 0.35 -4.26
N PHE A 521 -7.33 1.06 -5.13
CA PHE A 521 -8.60 0.60 -5.74
C PHE A 521 -8.40 -0.73 -6.51
N ALA A 522 -7.59 -0.73 -7.57
CA ALA A 522 -7.45 -1.89 -8.46
C ALA A 522 -6.26 -2.83 -8.17
N THR A 523 -5.42 -2.51 -7.18
CA THR A 523 -4.04 -3.03 -7.01
C THR A 523 -3.92 -3.96 -5.80
N THR A 524 -4.16 -5.26 -5.95
CA THR A 524 -4.18 -6.26 -4.85
C THR A 524 -2.79 -6.84 -4.52
N SER A 525 -2.69 -7.69 -3.48
CA SER A 525 -1.55 -8.60 -3.28
C SER A 525 -1.67 -9.91 -4.09
N ASN A 526 -2.66 -10.04 -4.99
CA ASN A 526 -2.99 -11.33 -5.63
C ASN A 526 -1.91 -11.88 -6.56
N GLN A 527 -0.94 -11.08 -6.98
CA GLN A 527 0.25 -11.55 -7.69
C GLN A 527 1.02 -12.62 -6.91
N LEU A 528 0.90 -12.70 -5.57
CA LEU A 528 1.41 -13.83 -4.77
C LEU A 528 0.86 -15.18 -5.23
N MET A 529 -0.40 -15.23 -5.67
CA MET A 529 -1.01 -16.46 -6.20
C MET A 529 -0.41 -16.84 -7.55
N LEU A 530 -0.10 -15.84 -8.39
CA LEU A 530 0.61 -16.04 -9.66
C LEU A 530 2.05 -16.52 -9.42
N TYR A 531 2.81 -15.85 -8.53
CA TYR A 531 4.19 -16.24 -8.19
C TYR A 531 4.25 -17.64 -7.56
N SER A 532 3.31 -17.97 -6.68
CA SER A 532 3.11 -19.32 -6.15
C SER A 532 2.85 -20.36 -7.25
N LYS A 533 1.92 -20.06 -8.17
CA LYS A 533 1.61 -20.89 -9.35
C LYS A 533 2.80 -21.06 -10.31
N LEU A 534 3.73 -20.10 -10.40
CA LEU A 534 4.89 -20.18 -11.30
C LEU A 534 6.09 -20.87 -10.65
N SER A 535 6.40 -20.53 -9.40
CA SER A 535 7.53 -21.09 -8.63
C SER A 535 7.28 -22.52 -8.11
N GLY A 536 6.01 -22.90 -7.92
CA GLY A 536 5.64 -24.15 -7.26
C GLY A 536 5.72 -24.09 -5.72
N ASP A 537 6.00 -22.94 -5.13
CA ASP A 537 5.89 -22.69 -3.69
C ASP A 537 4.42 -22.39 -3.31
N PRO A 538 3.72 -23.24 -2.55
CA PRO A 538 2.32 -23.02 -2.18
C PRO A 538 2.11 -21.93 -1.11
N ILE A 539 3.15 -21.54 -0.36
CA ILE A 539 3.01 -20.68 0.82
C ILE A 539 2.43 -19.29 0.48
N PRO A 540 2.89 -18.57 -0.57
CA PRO A 540 2.33 -17.26 -0.91
C PRO A 540 0.87 -17.29 -1.34
N ALA A 541 0.43 -18.32 -2.09
CA ALA A 541 -0.98 -18.45 -2.47
C ALA A 541 -1.85 -18.70 -1.24
N LEU A 542 -1.45 -19.58 -0.33
CA LEU A 542 -2.20 -19.89 0.89
C LEU A 542 -2.28 -18.69 1.84
N TYR A 543 -1.19 -17.93 1.98
CA TYR A 543 -1.18 -16.67 2.72
C TYR A 543 -2.19 -15.68 2.13
N GLN A 544 -2.12 -15.42 0.82
CA GLN A 544 -2.94 -14.41 0.16
C GLN A 544 -4.42 -14.84 0.08
N ARG A 545 -4.68 -16.14 -0.10
CA ARG A 545 -6.02 -16.75 -0.04
C ARG A 545 -6.74 -16.40 1.26
N ASP A 546 -6.00 -16.32 2.37
CA ASP A 546 -6.55 -15.99 3.69
C ASP A 546 -6.62 -14.47 3.96
N ARG A 547 -6.28 -13.61 2.98
CA ARG A 547 -6.42 -12.14 3.10
C ARG A 547 -7.69 -11.63 2.44
N ALA A 548 -8.38 -10.70 3.10
CA ALA A 548 -9.62 -10.16 2.57
C ALA A 548 -9.43 -9.31 1.29
N ASP A 549 -8.23 -8.80 1.02
CA ASP A 549 -7.93 -8.11 -0.24
C ASP A 549 -7.75 -9.04 -1.46
N ALA A 550 -7.81 -10.37 -1.28
CA ALA A 550 -7.97 -11.31 -2.38
C ALA A 550 -9.39 -11.32 -2.98
N SER A 551 -10.40 -11.02 -2.15
CA SER A 551 -11.77 -11.47 -2.41
C SER A 551 -12.57 -10.71 -3.45
N PHE A 552 -12.13 -9.51 -3.85
CA PHE A 552 -12.93 -8.60 -4.68
C PHE A 552 -12.37 -8.37 -6.10
N ASP A 553 -11.17 -8.87 -6.38
CA ASP A 553 -10.46 -8.64 -7.64
C ASP A 553 -10.53 -9.90 -8.53
N PRO A 554 -11.18 -9.86 -9.71
CA PRO A 554 -11.33 -11.02 -10.60
C PRO A 554 -10.03 -11.74 -10.97
N LEU A 555 -8.86 -11.10 -10.86
CA LEU A 555 -7.58 -11.76 -11.10
C LEU A 555 -7.30 -12.89 -10.09
N SER A 556 -7.83 -12.84 -8.86
CA SER A 556 -7.72 -13.96 -7.90
C SER A 556 -8.36 -15.24 -8.44
N MET A 557 -9.43 -15.13 -9.23
CA MET A 557 -10.15 -16.26 -9.80
C MET A 557 -9.33 -17.05 -10.85
N PHE A 558 -8.32 -16.41 -11.45
CA PHE A 558 -7.45 -16.99 -12.48
C PHE A 558 -6.04 -17.31 -11.97
N TRP A 559 -5.55 -16.56 -10.99
CA TRP A 559 -4.22 -16.72 -10.40
C TRP A 559 -4.20 -17.69 -9.22
N TYR A 560 -5.28 -17.81 -8.45
CA TYR A 560 -5.36 -18.82 -7.39
C TYR A 560 -5.49 -20.23 -7.97
N GLU A 561 -4.72 -21.15 -7.42
CA GLU A 561 -4.79 -22.56 -7.74
C GLU A 561 -5.30 -23.35 -6.53
N PRO A 562 -6.57 -23.83 -6.56
CA PRO A 562 -7.16 -24.60 -5.47
C PRO A 562 -6.44 -25.92 -5.14
N THR A 563 -5.45 -26.32 -5.93
CA THR A 563 -4.57 -27.47 -5.68
C THR A 563 -3.57 -27.19 -4.56
N ALA A 564 -3.29 -25.92 -4.22
CA ALA A 564 -2.57 -25.53 -3.02
C ALA A 564 -3.45 -25.71 -1.77
N LYS A 565 -3.03 -26.55 -0.83
CA LYS A 565 -3.73 -26.93 0.41
C LYS A 565 -2.84 -26.79 1.64
N GLY A 566 -3.43 -26.91 2.83
CA GLY A 566 -2.75 -26.75 4.11
C GLY A 566 -2.74 -25.34 4.67
N ALA A 567 -1.99 -25.18 5.75
CA ALA A 567 -1.83 -23.96 6.52
C ALA A 567 -0.52 -23.25 6.18
N TYR A 568 -0.57 -22.05 5.59
CA TYR A 568 0.63 -21.30 5.14
C TYR A 568 1.70 -21.12 6.22
N TRP A 569 1.28 -21.17 7.49
CA TRP A 569 2.09 -20.92 8.66
C TRP A 569 2.78 -22.18 9.23
N ASN A 570 2.35 -23.39 8.84
CA ASN A 570 2.90 -24.63 9.40
C ASN A 570 4.31 -24.90 8.85
N GLY A 571 5.31 -24.80 9.72
CA GLY A 571 6.73 -24.87 9.36
C GLY A 571 7.32 -23.52 8.92
N LEU A 572 6.54 -22.44 8.91
CA LEU A 572 7.02 -21.11 8.54
C LEU A 572 7.81 -20.49 9.72
N PRO A 573 9.08 -20.07 9.54
CA PRO A 573 9.84 -19.37 10.58
C PRO A 573 9.08 -18.18 11.15
N LEU A 574 9.20 -17.92 12.44
CA LEU A 574 8.61 -16.72 13.06
C LEU A 574 9.35 -15.46 12.61
N ASP A 575 10.66 -15.57 12.39
CA ASP A 575 11.52 -14.43 12.11
C ASP A 575 12.19 -14.55 10.75
N ARG A 576 12.51 -13.39 10.17
CA ARG A 576 13.33 -13.29 8.96
C ARG A 576 14.14 -12.01 8.96
N TYR A 577 15.40 -12.15 8.63
CA TYR A 577 16.30 -11.04 8.36
C TYR A 577 16.41 -10.87 6.83
N PHE A 578 16.34 -9.61 6.40
CA PHE A 578 16.50 -9.17 5.03
C PHE A 578 17.80 -8.35 5.00
N ASP A 579 18.84 -8.95 4.43
CA ASP A 579 20.24 -8.56 4.62
C ASP A 579 20.85 -7.79 3.44
N ASP A 580 20.07 -7.47 2.41
CA ASP A 580 20.53 -6.60 1.33
C ASP A 580 20.69 -5.16 1.85
N VAL A 581 21.93 -4.68 1.94
CA VAL A 581 22.31 -3.40 2.57
C VAL A 581 21.54 -2.18 2.06
N ARG A 582 21.03 -2.25 0.82
CA ARG A 582 20.21 -1.20 0.20
C ARG A 582 18.88 -0.99 0.91
N GLY A 583 18.33 -2.02 1.55
CA GLY A 583 17.01 -1.97 2.20
C GLY A 583 16.90 -2.84 3.45
N SER A 584 18.01 -3.11 4.14
CA SER A 584 18.08 -4.10 5.23
C SER A 584 17.15 -3.83 6.42
N TRP A 585 16.43 -4.88 6.84
CA TRP A 585 15.45 -4.85 7.93
C TRP A 585 15.22 -6.26 8.50
N ALA A 586 14.54 -6.37 9.64
CA ALA A 586 14.15 -7.65 10.23
C ALA A 586 12.69 -7.67 10.69
N SER A 587 12.08 -8.85 10.54
CA SER A 587 10.77 -9.22 11.03
C SER A 587 10.93 -10.24 12.15
N MET A 588 10.32 -10.00 13.31
CA MET A 588 10.32 -10.92 14.45
C MET A 588 8.91 -11.03 15.04
N ARG A 589 8.45 -12.25 15.38
CA ARG A 589 7.11 -12.42 15.99
C ARG A 589 7.01 -13.59 16.98
N SER A 590 5.93 -13.60 17.75
CA SER A 590 5.59 -14.74 18.64
C SER A 590 4.66 -15.77 17.98
N SER A 591 3.86 -15.40 16.99
CA SER A 591 2.99 -16.30 16.22
C SER A 591 2.59 -15.70 14.86
N TRP A 592 2.23 -16.56 13.90
CA TRP A 592 1.57 -16.15 12.65
C TRP A 592 0.04 -16.15 12.72
N THR A 593 -0.55 -16.75 13.76
CA THR A 593 -1.99 -17.07 13.85
C THR A 593 -2.70 -16.39 15.02
N ASP A 594 -1.99 -16.03 16.09
CA ASP A 594 -2.57 -15.26 17.20
C ASP A 594 -2.71 -13.77 16.81
N PRO A 595 -3.93 -13.21 16.72
CA PRO A 595 -4.14 -11.79 16.42
C PRO A 595 -3.65 -10.86 17.54
N SER A 596 -3.30 -11.37 18.72
CA SER A 596 -2.72 -10.63 19.84
C SER A 596 -1.19 -10.78 19.97
N ALA A 597 -0.56 -11.51 19.05
CA ALA A 597 0.88 -11.81 19.06
C ALA A 597 1.75 -10.57 19.22
N VAL A 598 2.92 -10.74 19.84
CA VAL A 598 3.99 -9.73 19.77
C VAL A 598 4.61 -9.81 18.38
N PHE A 599 4.75 -8.67 17.73
CA PHE A 599 5.50 -8.50 16.48
C PHE A 599 6.41 -7.28 16.59
N VAL A 600 7.60 -7.40 16.00
CA VAL A 600 8.57 -6.33 15.84
C VAL A 600 9.03 -6.31 14.39
N GLY A 601 8.83 -5.17 13.71
CA GLY A 601 9.58 -4.81 12.52
C GLY A 601 10.65 -3.80 12.92
N ILE A 602 11.88 -3.95 12.42
CA ILE A 602 12.96 -2.95 12.59
C ILE A 602 13.73 -2.77 11.28
N LYS A 603 13.96 -1.52 10.87
CA LYS A 603 14.69 -1.14 9.66
C LYS A 603 15.98 -0.40 10.03
N ALA A 604 17.07 -0.72 9.34
CA ALA A 604 18.31 0.05 9.43
C ALA A 604 19.09 -0.18 8.13
N SER A 605 18.86 0.67 7.13
CA SER A 605 19.39 0.50 5.78
C SER A 605 20.06 1.79 5.29
N ASN A 606 20.51 1.78 4.03
CA ASN A 606 20.66 3.03 3.30
C ASN A 606 19.35 3.87 3.39
N LEU A 607 19.47 5.20 3.34
CA LEU A 607 18.33 6.15 3.42
C LEU A 607 17.94 6.73 2.05
N THR A 608 18.51 6.18 0.97
CA THR A 608 18.43 6.70 -0.40
C THR A 608 18.34 5.56 -1.42
N GLY A 609 17.95 5.88 -2.65
CA GLY A 609 17.65 4.87 -3.68
C GLY A 609 16.23 4.32 -3.58
N HIS A 610 15.33 5.03 -2.90
CA HIS A 610 13.95 4.61 -2.65
C HIS A 610 12.95 5.39 -3.52
N GLN A 611 13.38 5.89 -4.68
CA GLN A 611 12.61 6.73 -5.60
C GLN A 611 11.90 7.92 -4.94
N THR A 612 12.53 8.58 -3.94
CA THR A 612 11.91 9.65 -3.12
C THR A 612 10.67 9.20 -2.34
N HIS A 613 10.56 7.91 -2.03
CA HIS A 613 9.54 7.33 -1.15
C HIS A 613 10.07 6.90 0.22
N GLY A 614 11.39 6.91 0.44
CA GLY A 614 12.01 6.62 1.73
C GLY A 614 12.03 7.81 2.71
N ASP A 615 12.45 7.50 3.95
CA ASP A 615 12.53 8.40 5.11
C ASP A 615 13.93 8.35 5.76
N LEU A 616 14.22 9.27 6.68
CA LEU A 616 15.47 9.30 7.44
C LEU A 616 15.37 8.44 8.72
N ASP A 617 15.24 7.14 8.50
CA ASP A 617 14.64 6.13 9.38
C ASP A 617 15.59 5.03 9.89
N ALA A 618 16.91 5.24 9.87
CA ALA A 618 17.83 4.20 10.34
C ALA A 618 17.59 3.93 11.84
N GLY A 619 17.29 2.66 12.16
CA GLY A 619 16.93 2.21 13.50
C GLY A 619 15.44 2.27 13.83
N ASP A 620 14.59 2.72 12.91
CA ASP A 620 13.14 2.79 13.11
C ASP A 620 12.51 1.40 13.31
N PHE A 621 11.45 1.33 14.12
CA PHE A 621 10.79 0.08 14.48
C PHE A 621 9.32 0.27 14.87
N VAL A 622 8.52 -0.79 14.68
CA VAL A 622 7.15 -0.91 15.20
C VAL A 622 7.05 -2.05 16.21
N ILE A 623 6.10 -1.93 17.14
CA ILE A 623 5.77 -2.99 18.13
C ILE A 623 4.27 -3.21 18.14
N ASP A 624 3.82 -4.40 17.75
CA ASP A 624 2.45 -4.85 17.95
C ASP A 624 2.37 -5.77 19.17
N ALA A 625 1.27 -5.68 19.93
CA ALA A 625 0.89 -6.64 20.98
C ALA A 625 -0.57 -6.42 21.39
N LEU A 626 -1.24 -7.42 21.98
CA LEU A 626 -2.61 -7.29 22.53
C LEU A 626 -3.68 -6.91 21.48
N GLY A 627 -3.39 -7.11 20.19
CA GLY A 627 -4.28 -6.80 19.07
C GLY A 627 -4.21 -5.35 18.57
N THR A 628 -3.15 -4.61 18.91
CA THR A 628 -2.92 -3.23 18.44
C THR A 628 -1.42 -2.90 18.32
N ARG A 629 -1.09 -1.79 17.66
CA ARG A 629 0.25 -1.24 17.50
C ARG A 629 0.57 -0.14 18.51
N TRP A 630 1.67 -0.32 19.25
CA TRP A 630 2.09 0.52 20.38
C TRP A 630 3.19 1.53 20.02
N ALA A 631 4.14 1.12 19.19
CA ALA A 631 5.08 2.00 18.50
C ALA A 631 4.68 2.00 17.02
N GLY A 632 4.30 3.17 16.50
CA GLY A 632 3.61 3.32 15.21
C GLY A 632 4.40 4.08 14.15
N GLU A 633 3.94 4.00 12.91
CA GLU A 633 4.59 4.62 11.76
C GLU A 633 3.61 5.50 10.96
N TYR A 634 3.99 6.75 10.70
CA TYR A 634 3.14 7.75 10.07
C TYR A 634 2.85 7.50 8.58
N GLY A 635 3.79 6.90 7.85
CA GLY A 635 3.65 6.76 6.41
C GLY A 635 3.88 8.06 5.65
N ASN A 636 3.15 8.28 4.55
CA ASN A 636 3.28 9.51 3.76
C ASN A 636 2.82 10.78 4.50
N GLY A 637 3.38 11.92 4.08
CA GLY A 637 2.78 13.24 4.25
C GLY A 637 1.85 13.59 3.09
N ASN A 638 1.60 14.88 2.88
CA ASN A 638 0.83 15.38 1.75
C ASN A 638 1.70 15.42 0.48
N TYR A 639 1.35 14.62 -0.53
CA TYR A 639 2.05 14.56 -1.82
C TYR A 639 1.99 15.84 -2.65
N LEU A 640 1.08 16.76 -2.33
CA LEU A 640 0.96 18.06 -2.99
C LEU A 640 1.84 19.13 -2.34
N SER A 641 2.56 18.82 -1.25
CA SER A 641 3.43 19.78 -0.58
C SER A 641 4.66 20.13 -1.42
N GLU A 642 4.95 21.43 -1.50
CA GLU A 642 6.04 22.03 -2.28
C GLU A 642 7.42 21.43 -1.91
N GLY A 643 7.99 20.61 -2.79
CA GLY A 643 9.28 19.96 -2.61
C GLY A 643 9.25 18.52 -2.05
N TYR A 644 8.06 17.94 -1.81
CA TYR A 644 7.89 16.59 -1.22
C TYR A 644 8.64 15.47 -1.95
N PHE A 645 8.65 15.50 -3.29
CA PHE A 645 9.36 14.55 -4.15
C PHE A 645 10.68 15.11 -4.72
N SER A 646 11.15 16.26 -4.24
CA SER A 646 12.22 17.03 -4.90
C SER A 646 13.51 16.23 -5.13
N ASN A 647 14.09 15.63 -4.09
CA ASN A 647 15.24 14.71 -4.17
C ASN A 647 15.54 14.05 -2.82
N GLU A 648 16.59 13.22 -2.79
CA GLU A 648 17.07 12.52 -1.59
C GLU A 648 18.43 13.06 -1.08
N THR A 649 18.91 14.21 -1.54
CA THR A 649 20.18 14.80 -1.05
C THR A 649 20.01 15.38 0.37
N GLN A 650 21.11 15.55 1.12
CA GLN A 650 21.08 15.97 2.52
C GLN A 650 20.28 17.28 2.77
N GLY A 651 20.30 18.21 1.81
CA GLY A 651 19.60 19.50 1.88
C GLY A 651 18.25 19.53 1.17
N SER A 652 17.62 18.37 0.94
CA SER A 652 16.31 18.29 0.27
C SER A 652 15.18 18.88 1.11
N ASP A 653 14.26 19.60 0.45
CA ASP A 653 13.01 20.08 1.06
C ASP A 653 12.17 18.92 1.63
N ARG A 654 12.28 17.71 1.06
CA ARG A 654 11.59 16.50 1.57
C ARG A 654 11.91 16.24 3.05
N TRP A 655 13.16 16.45 3.46
CA TRP A 655 13.63 16.21 4.83
C TRP A 655 13.22 17.31 5.81
N THR A 656 12.47 18.32 5.34
CA THR A 656 11.81 19.30 6.18
C THR A 656 10.41 18.87 6.61
N TYR A 657 9.83 17.79 6.09
CA TYR A 657 8.53 17.26 6.53
C TYR A 657 8.65 16.29 7.71
N TYR A 658 7.76 16.38 8.69
CA TYR A 658 7.97 15.75 10.00
C TYR A 658 8.04 14.23 9.86
N ARG A 659 7.07 13.67 9.13
CA ARG A 659 6.96 12.23 8.84
C ARG A 659 8.11 11.67 7.99
N LYS A 660 8.93 12.53 7.39
CA LYS A 660 10.02 12.17 6.46
C LYS A 660 11.41 12.41 7.09
N ALA A 661 11.47 13.35 8.05
CA ALA A 661 12.62 13.69 8.86
C ALA A 661 12.85 12.65 9.98
N THR A 662 14.07 12.65 10.53
CA THR A 662 14.48 11.73 11.62
C THR A 662 13.65 11.91 12.89
N ASP A 663 13.15 13.12 13.18
CA ASP A 663 12.36 13.37 14.39
C ASP A 663 10.91 12.87 14.33
N GLY A 664 10.42 12.47 13.15
CA GLY A 664 9.16 11.74 12.99
C GLY A 664 9.27 10.23 13.20
N GLN A 665 10.47 9.65 13.09
CA GLN A 665 10.69 8.19 13.14
C GLN A 665 10.84 7.70 14.60
N ASN A 666 10.74 6.40 14.84
CA ASN A 666 10.98 5.78 16.14
C ASN A 666 12.48 5.57 16.43
N THR A 667 13.31 6.58 16.18
CA THR A 667 14.78 6.50 16.27
C THR A 667 15.39 7.56 17.22
N LEU A 668 16.72 7.59 17.29
CA LEU A 668 17.44 8.63 18.04
C LEU A 668 17.49 9.93 17.23
N THR A 669 17.18 11.06 17.87
CA THR A 669 17.60 12.38 17.39
C THR A 669 18.87 12.77 18.14
N ILE A 670 19.94 13.08 17.40
CA ILE A 670 21.21 13.55 17.96
C ILE A 670 21.44 14.98 17.48
N ASN A 671 21.89 15.86 18.38
CA ASN A 671 22.19 17.29 18.12
C ASN A 671 21.03 18.12 17.55
N ASN A 672 19.80 17.60 17.52
CA ASN A 672 18.68 18.18 16.77
C ASN A 672 18.96 18.27 15.25
N GLU A 673 19.62 17.25 14.71
CA GLU A 673 19.93 17.11 13.29
C GLU A 673 19.26 15.86 12.69
N ASN A 674 18.99 15.92 11.39
CA ASN A 674 18.59 14.77 10.57
C ASN A 674 19.78 13.81 10.38
N GLN A 675 19.49 12.52 10.21
CA GLN A 675 20.49 11.53 9.84
C GLN A 675 21.20 11.87 8.52
N ASN A 676 22.45 11.42 8.39
CA ASN A 676 23.21 11.52 7.15
C ASN A 676 22.62 10.58 6.08
N VAL A 677 22.12 11.16 4.98
CA VAL A 677 21.45 10.42 3.90
C VAL A 677 22.34 9.36 3.23
N LEU A 678 23.66 9.49 3.32
CA LEU A 678 24.64 8.55 2.75
C LEU A 678 25.07 7.46 3.73
N CYS A 679 24.43 7.34 4.91
CA CYS A 679 24.86 6.36 5.90
C CYS A 679 24.59 4.91 5.46
N GLN A 680 25.42 4.02 5.99
CA GLN A 680 25.35 2.58 5.73
C GLN A 680 25.40 1.87 7.10
N PRO A 681 24.24 1.62 7.75
CA PRO A 681 24.20 0.92 9.02
C PRO A 681 24.81 -0.49 8.90
N THR A 682 25.50 -0.95 9.95
CA THR A 682 26.04 -2.32 10.00
C THR A 682 25.19 -3.17 10.93
N ASN A 683 24.49 -4.15 10.36
CA ASN A 683 23.46 -4.92 11.04
C ASN A 683 23.94 -6.32 11.40
N SER A 684 23.38 -6.87 12.49
CA SER A 684 23.48 -8.27 12.86
C SER A 684 22.15 -8.76 13.40
N PHE A 685 21.83 -10.03 13.13
CA PHE A 685 20.58 -10.66 13.52
C PHE A 685 20.84 -12.05 14.10
N ALA A 686 20.07 -12.42 15.12
CA ALA A 686 20.07 -13.78 15.65
C ALA A 686 18.66 -14.19 16.11
N SER A 687 18.27 -15.43 15.83
CA SER A 687 17.02 -16.04 16.31
C SER A 687 17.27 -17.46 16.81
N THR A 688 16.42 -17.94 17.73
CA THR A 688 16.33 -19.38 18.05
C THR A 688 15.77 -20.22 16.89
N ASN A 689 15.46 -19.62 15.74
CA ASN A 689 15.02 -20.25 14.48
C ASN A 689 13.75 -21.09 14.64
N VAL A 690 12.86 -20.61 15.50
CA VAL A 690 11.55 -21.23 15.77
C VAL A 690 10.65 -21.05 14.55
N ALA A 691 10.00 -22.14 14.15
CA ALA A 691 8.90 -22.10 13.21
C ALA A 691 7.56 -22.27 13.93
N GLN A 692 6.54 -21.60 13.41
CA GLN A 692 5.17 -21.80 13.83
C GLN A 692 4.73 -23.23 13.43
N THR A 693 4.09 -23.94 14.35
CA THR A 693 3.48 -25.24 14.04
C THR A 693 2.08 -25.07 13.43
N GLY A 694 1.51 -26.13 12.86
CA GLY A 694 0.13 -26.11 12.36
C GLY A 694 -0.94 -25.74 13.42
N ASP A 695 -0.64 -25.89 14.71
CA ASP A 695 -1.53 -25.54 15.82
C ASP A 695 -1.75 -24.01 15.92
N LEU A 696 -3.02 -23.59 15.83
CA LEU A 696 -3.45 -22.19 16.00
C LEU A 696 -3.14 -21.63 17.40
N THR A 697 -3.02 -22.52 18.41
CA THR A 697 -2.77 -22.18 19.82
C THR A 697 -1.29 -22.22 20.21
N PHE A 698 -0.40 -22.46 19.24
CA PHE A 698 1.05 -22.46 19.39
C PHE A 698 1.57 -21.27 20.17
N LYS A 699 2.55 -21.53 21.06
CA LYS A 699 3.30 -20.50 21.79
C LYS A 699 4.79 -20.85 21.78
N PRO A 700 5.69 -19.87 21.60
CA PRO A 700 7.13 -20.07 21.76
C PRO A 700 7.47 -20.59 23.18
N ALA A 701 8.55 -21.35 23.31
CA ALA A 701 9.10 -21.73 24.60
C ALA A 701 9.66 -20.49 25.32
N THR A 702 9.74 -20.50 26.65
CA THR A 702 10.25 -19.35 27.44
C THR A 702 11.68 -18.93 27.07
N THR A 703 12.48 -19.87 26.55
CA THR A 703 13.85 -19.67 26.06
C THR A 703 13.92 -19.10 24.64
N ASP A 704 12.80 -18.99 23.93
CA ASP A 704 12.81 -18.52 22.55
C ASP A 704 12.94 -17.01 22.46
N ALA A 705 13.91 -16.59 21.65
CA ALA A 705 14.30 -15.20 21.47
C ALA A 705 14.64 -14.92 20.01
N ALA A 706 14.50 -13.66 19.64
CA ALA A 706 15.07 -13.07 18.44
C ALA A 706 15.61 -11.69 18.80
N GLN A 707 16.70 -11.29 18.15
CA GLN A 707 17.33 -9.99 18.34
C GLN A 707 17.91 -9.45 17.03
N PHE A 708 17.89 -8.14 16.91
CA PHE A 708 18.55 -7.38 15.85
C PHE A 708 19.39 -6.28 16.50
N ILE A 709 20.61 -6.08 16.01
CA ILE A 709 21.54 -5.05 16.49
C ILE A 709 22.10 -4.33 15.27
N THR A 710 22.12 -3.00 15.31
CA THR A 710 22.64 -2.14 14.26
C THR A 710 23.62 -1.11 14.81
N ASP A 711 24.75 -0.93 14.13
CA ASP A 711 25.63 0.23 14.29
C ASP A 711 25.17 1.32 13.31
N MET A 712 24.64 2.41 13.89
CA MET A 712 24.09 3.56 13.18
C MET A 712 25.02 4.78 13.26
N SER A 713 26.25 4.63 13.76
CA SER A 713 27.21 5.73 13.90
C SER A 713 27.37 6.58 12.64
N GLY A 714 27.42 5.94 11.47
CA GLY A 714 27.53 6.64 10.19
C GLY A 714 26.35 7.57 9.90
N CYS A 715 25.16 7.28 10.43
CA CYS A 715 23.97 8.11 10.29
C CYS A 715 24.02 9.38 11.15
N TYR A 716 24.92 9.43 12.14
CA TYR A 716 25.14 10.61 13.00
C TYR A 716 26.55 11.19 12.87
N ASN A 717 27.26 10.86 11.78
CA ASN A 717 28.63 11.29 11.48
C ASN A 717 29.66 10.92 12.57
N GLN A 718 29.45 9.79 13.26
CA GLN A 718 30.33 9.29 14.32
C GLN A 718 31.22 8.12 13.82
N ALA A 719 32.23 7.76 14.61
CA ALA A 719 33.02 6.55 14.39
C ALA A 719 32.17 5.29 14.66
N SER A 720 32.42 4.20 13.95
CA SER A 720 31.73 2.91 14.18
C SER A 720 31.80 2.47 15.64
N GLY A 721 30.68 1.97 16.17
CA GLY A 721 30.49 1.60 17.58
C GLY A 721 30.14 2.75 18.53
N THR A 722 30.09 4.00 18.07
CA THR A 722 29.65 5.15 18.88
C THR A 722 28.13 5.24 19.05
N VAL A 723 27.29 4.85 18.07
CA VAL A 723 25.83 4.90 18.19
C VAL A 723 25.24 3.58 17.72
N GLN A 724 24.87 2.73 18.67
CA GLN A 724 24.37 1.38 18.40
C GLN A 724 22.98 1.19 18.98
N ARG A 725 22.11 0.45 18.27
CA ARG A 725 20.78 0.06 18.72
C ARG A 725 20.65 -1.45 18.70
N GLY A 726 20.06 -2.02 19.75
CA GLY A 726 19.58 -3.39 19.80
C GLY A 726 18.09 -3.44 20.13
N ILE A 727 17.36 -4.33 19.47
CA ILE A 727 15.99 -4.71 19.85
C ILE A 727 15.91 -6.23 20.01
N ARG A 728 15.25 -6.68 21.09
CA ARG A 728 15.22 -8.10 21.47
C ARG A 728 13.86 -8.52 22.03
N MET A 729 13.37 -9.67 21.59
CA MET A 729 12.23 -10.34 22.21
C MET A 729 12.64 -11.11 23.47
N LEU A 730 11.84 -11.01 24.54
CA LEU A 730 12.09 -11.59 25.85
C LEU A 730 10.95 -12.49 26.34
N ASN A 731 11.25 -13.37 27.30
CA ASN A 731 10.30 -14.24 28.02
C ASN A 731 9.32 -14.99 27.09
N GLY A 732 9.83 -15.92 26.27
CA GLY A 732 9.02 -16.61 25.27
C GLY A 732 8.32 -15.65 24.29
N ARG A 733 9.03 -14.57 23.94
CA ARG A 733 8.59 -13.53 23.00
C ARG A 733 7.33 -12.77 23.43
N ARG A 734 7.08 -12.67 24.75
CA ARG A 734 5.93 -11.93 25.33
C ARG A 734 6.22 -10.46 25.62
N GLN A 735 7.46 -10.02 25.43
CA GLN A 735 7.98 -8.70 25.77
C GLN A 735 9.09 -8.26 24.81
N VAL A 736 9.39 -6.97 24.79
CA VAL A 736 10.46 -6.39 23.95
C VAL A 736 11.39 -5.51 24.80
N LEU A 737 12.69 -5.62 24.59
CA LEU A 737 13.71 -4.70 25.09
C LEU A 737 14.30 -3.92 23.91
N VAL A 738 14.28 -2.59 24.01
CA VAL A 738 15.03 -1.69 23.13
C VAL A 738 16.21 -1.15 23.94
N GLN A 739 17.41 -1.20 23.37
CA GLN A 739 18.64 -0.73 24.00
C GLN A 739 19.45 0.11 23.02
N ASP A 740 19.75 1.34 23.39
CA ASP A 740 20.65 2.22 22.65
C ASP A 740 21.93 2.44 23.45
N GLU A 741 23.08 2.24 22.83
CA GLU A 741 24.41 2.53 23.39
C GLU A 741 25.04 3.68 22.64
N ILE A 742 25.29 4.78 23.36
CA ILE A 742 25.92 5.99 22.87
C ILE A 742 27.31 6.10 23.53
N GLY A 743 28.36 5.84 22.77
CA GLY A 743 29.74 6.00 23.19
C GLY A 743 30.11 7.46 23.44
N GLN A 744 31.09 7.70 24.31
CA GLN A 744 31.63 9.03 24.57
C GLN A 744 32.08 9.73 23.27
N SER A 745 31.51 10.89 22.96
CA SER A 745 31.89 11.73 21.83
C SER A 745 31.63 13.20 22.14
N SER A 746 32.64 14.06 21.96
CA SER A 746 32.52 15.50 22.19
C SER A 746 31.67 16.22 21.14
N SER A 747 31.35 15.57 20.01
CA SER A 747 30.44 16.11 19.00
C SER A 747 28.97 15.80 19.29
N ILE A 748 28.66 14.90 20.22
CA ILE A 748 27.29 14.60 20.66
C ILE A 748 26.97 15.51 21.86
N THR A 749 26.09 16.49 21.63
CA THR A 749 25.71 17.53 22.61
C THR A 749 24.24 17.52 23.01
N ASP A 750 23.41 16.78 22.28
CA ASP A 750 22.02 16.50 22.60
C ASP A 750 21.65 15.09 22.11
N VAL A 751 20.88 14.34 22.90
CA VAL A 751 20.40 13.00 22.51
C VAL A 751 18.98 12.83 23.03
N LYS A 752 18.05 12.60 22.09
CA LYS A 752 16.64 12.33 22.36
C LYS A 752 16.24 11.00 21.77
N TRP A 753 15.76 10.10 22.61
CA TRP A 753 15.05 8.90 22.20
C TRP A 753 13.58 9.26 22.00
N ARG A 754 12.98 8.95 20.84
CA ARG A 754 11.56 9.21 20.55
C ARG A 754 10.87 7.97 20.02
N VAL A 755 9.61 7.78 20.40
CA VAL A 755 8.69 6.78 19.84
C VAL A 755 7.28 7.36 19.71
N GLN A 756 6.63 7.11 18.58
CA GLN A 756 5.30 7.59 18.23
C GLN A 756 4.22 6.60 18.70
N THR A 757 3.17 7.07 19.37
CA THR A 757 2.10 6.22 19.87
C THR A 757 0.72 6.87 19.83
N ASN A 758 -0.30 6.10 19.41
CA ASN A 758 -1.72 6.46 19.49
C ASN A 758 -2.35 5.99 20.81
N GLY A 759 -1.56 5.36 21.68
CA GLY A 759 -1.97 5.04 23.05
C GLY A 759 -2.06 6.32 23.89
N THR A 760 -3.09 6.41 24.74
CA THR A 760 -3.15 7.47 25.76
C THR A 760 -2.02 7.25 26.77
N VAL A 761 -1.10 8.20 26.85
CA VAL A 761 0.10 8.16 27.71
C VAL A 761 -0.22 8.64 29.12
N SER A 762 0.25 7.91 30.13
CA SER A 762 0.31 8.36 31.53
C SER A 762 1.67 8.02 32.12
N ILE A 763 2.42 9.02 32.61
CA ILE A 763 3.78 8.85 33.14
C ILE A 763 3.73 8.79 34.68
N SER A 764 4.49 7.86 35.27
CA SER A 764 4.62 7.72 36.72
C SER A 764 5.28 8.94 37.38
N SER A 765 5.03 9.14 38.68
CA SER A 765 5.53 10.32 39.42
C SER A 765 7.06 10.43 39.53
N ASP A 766 7.78 9.32 39.32
CA ASP A 766 9.24 9.24 39.24
C ASP A 766 9.78 9.37 37.79
N GLY A 767 8.89 9.50 36.81
CA GLY A 767 9.20 9.56 35.38
C GLY A 767 9.68 8.25 34.76
N LYS A 768 9.75 7.13 35.50
CA LYS A 768 10.42 5.91 35.02
C LYS A 768 9.55 4.98 34.18
N THR A 769 8.23 5.06 34.32
CA THR A 769 7.29 4.20 33.59
C THR A 769 6.22 5.03 32.90
N ALA A 770 6.11 4.90 31.58
CA ALA A 770 4.95 5.31 30.82
C ALA A 770 3.97 4.13 30.71
N THR A 771 2.72 4.37 31.08
CA THR A 771 1.62 3.43 30.83
C THR A 771 0.84 3.95 29.62
N LEU A 772 0.81 3.16 28.56
CA LEU A 772 0.05 3.42 27.34
C LEU A 772 -1.26 2.65 27.42
N THR A 773 -2.39 3.28 27.10
CA THR A 773 -3.70 2.61 27.08
C THR A 773 -4.46 2.87 25.78
N GLN A 774 -5.16 1.85 25.29
CA GLN A 774 -5.98 1.96 24.08
C GLN A 774 -7.21 1.04 24.18
N SER A 775 -8.40 1.58 23.93
CA SER A 775 -9.66 0.83 23.94
C SER A 775 -10.35 0.76 22.58
N GLN A 776 -9.92 1.60 21.64
CA GLN A 776 -10.44 1.70 20.28
C GLN A 776 -9.32 2.09 19.31
N LEU A 777 -9.48 1.65 18.07
CA LEU A 777 -8.72 2.07 16.90
C LEU A 777 -9.53 3.15 16.17
N THR A 778 -8.85 4.15 15.60
CA THR A 778 -9.43 5.11 14.65
C THR A 778 -8.81 4.81 13.29
N ASP A 779 -9.67 4.72 12.27
CA ASP A 779 -9.36 4.54 10.85
C ASP A 779 -8.48 3.32 10.45
N PRO A 780 -8.53 2.14 11.14
CA PRO A 780 -7.67 0.99 10.84
C PRO A 780 -7.96 0.31 9.47
N ASN A 781 -9.00 0.75 8.75
CA ASN A 781 -9.34 0.28 7.40
C ASN A 781 -9.79 1.44 6.48
N ALA A 782 -9.09 2.57 6.47
CA ALA A 782 -9.20 3.67 5.50
C ALA A 782 -10.54 4.42 5.35
N ALA A 783 -11.64 3.94 5.97
CA ALA A 783 -12.88 4.69 6.07
C ALA A 783 -12.70 5.80 7.12
N ILE A 784 -12.68 7.05 6.68
CA ILE A 784 -12.40 8.21 7.55
C ILE A 784 -13.45 8.31 8.68
N ASN A 785 -12.97 8.57 9.91
CA ASN A 785 -13.73 8.55 11.17
C ASN A 785 -14.32 7.18 11.58
N TYR A 786 -13.86 6.05 11.02
CA TYR A 786 -14.30 4.71 11.42
C TYR A 786 -13.59 4.24 12.68
N LYS A 787 -14.36 4.00 13.76
CA LYS A 787 -13.82 3.57 15.06
C LYS A 787 -14.17 2.12 15.36
N VAL A 788 -13.18 1.35 15.80
CA VAL A 788 -13.34 -0.07 16.14
C VAL A 788 -12.85 -0.34 17.55
N GLY A 789 -13.71 -0.95 18.39
CA GLY A 789 -13.33 -1.31 19.76
C GLY A 789 -12.37 -2.50 19.82
N LEU A 790 -11.39 -2.45 20.73
CA LEU A 790 -10.41 -3.53 20.96
C LEU A 790 -10.92 -4.64 21.91
N GLY A 791 -12.23 -4.66 22.23
CA GLY A 791 -12.79 -5.58 23.21
C GLY A 791 -12.31 -5.29 24.64
N GLY A 792 -12.33 -4.01 25.03
CA GLY A 792 -11.84 -3.51 26.33
C GLY A 792 -10.58 -2.65 26.21
N THR A 793 -10.12 -2.10 27.33
CA THR A 793 -8.87 -1.33 27.38
C THR A 793 -7.68 -2.29 27.39
N LYS A 794 -6.82 -2.19 26.37
CA LYS A 794 -5.49 -2.80 26.34
C LYS A 794 -4.48 -1.85 26.98
N THR A 795 -3.43 -2.41 27.57
CA THR A 795 -2.43 -1.64 28.31
C THR A 795 -1.02 -2.16 28.02
N MET A 796 -0.10 -1.25 27.72
CA MET A 796 1.33 -1.50 27.60
C MET A 796 2.05 -0.68 28.69
N LYS A 797 2.96 -1.29 29.44
CA LYS A 797 3.90 -0.56 30.30
C LYS A 797 5.24 -0.47 29.60
N VAL A 798 5.80 0.72 29.59
CA VAL A 798 7.10 1.04 29.00
C VAL A 798 7.96 1.60 30.13
N THR A 799 9.07 0.95 30.47
CA THR A 799 9.88 1.29 31.66
C THR A 799 11.33 1.54 31.28
N ILE A 800 11.90 2.65 31.78
CA ILE A 800 13.34 2.95 31.70
C ILE A 800 14.07 2.09 32.73
N LEU A 801 15.00 1.26 32.27
CA LEU A 801 15.91 0.48 33.12
C LEU A 801 17.27 1.16 33.29
N SER A 802 17.71 1.90 32.27
CA SER A 802 18.95 2.67 32.24
C SER A 802 18.81 3.89 31.32
N PRO A 803 19.50 5.01 31.59
CA PRO A 803 20.25 5.29 32.82
C PRO A 803 19.30 5.66 33.97
N SER A 804 19.71 5.44 35.22
CA SER A 804 18.84 5.57 36.39
C SER A 804 18.32 6.99 36.67
N ASN A 805 18.93 8.01 36.07
CA ASN A 805 18.48 9.41 36.12
C ASN A 805 17.48 9.78 35.00
N ALA A 806 17.47 9.09 33.86
CA ALA A 806 16.59 9.41 32.73
C ALA A 806 15.10 9.24 33.06
N VAL A 807 14.26 10.11 32.51
CA VAL A 807 12.80 10.12 32.73
C VAL A 807 12.07 10.26 31.40
N PHE A 808 10.86 9.73 31.33
CA PHE A 808 9.96 9.97 30.21
C PHE A 808 9.36 11.37 30.25
N THR A 809 9.27 11.97 29.07
CA THR A 809 8.37 13.09 28.76
C THR A 809 7.48 12.69 27.59
N SER A 810 6.46 13.50 27.28
CA SER A 810 5.55 13.25 26.16
C SER A 810 5.16 14.55 25.48
N ASP A 811 5.02 14.52 24.17
CA ASP A 811 4.59 15.64 23.34
C ASP A 811 3.38 15.25 22.48
N GLY A 812 2.40 16.13 22.38
CA GLY A 812 1.09 15.85 21.78
C GLY A 812 0.06 15.22 22.74
N PRO A 813 -1.10 14.77 22.20
CA PRO A 813 -1.45 14.76 20.78
C PRO A 813 -1.98 16.13 20.29
N PRO A 814 -1.51 16.66 19.14
CA PRO A 814 -0.62 16.05 18.15
C PRO A 814 0.87 16.16 18.49
N ALA A 815 1.64 15.12 18.18
CA ALA A 815 3.10 15.12 18.26
C ALA A 815 3.70 16.18 17.32
N GLN A 816 4.74 16.86 17.78
CA GLN A 816 5.35 17.99 17.10
C GLN A 816 6.81 17.74 16.72
N ARG A 817 7.22 18.52 15.71
CA ARG A 817 8.60 18.73 15.29
C ARG A 817 9.41 19.33 16.43
N ILE A 818 10.62 18.81 16.64
CA ILE A 818 11.57 19.34 17.64
C ILE A 818 12.72 20.14 17.03
N PHE A 819 12.94 20.06 15.72
CA PHE A 819 13.97 20.85 15.03
C PHE A 819 13.66 21.18 13.57
N GLY A 820 14.32 22.24 13.07
CA GLY A 820 14.11 22.75 11.72
C GLY A 820 12.76 23.43 11.52
N THR A 821 12.44 23.75 10.26
CA THR A 821 11.17 24.34 9.84
C THR A 821 10.74 23.69 8.53
N ALA A 822 9.49 23.26 8.43
CA ALA A 822 8.96 22.70 7.19
C ALA A 822 8.94 23.74 6.05
N THR A 823 9.17 23.27 4.82
CA THR A 823 9.01 24.09 3.61
C THR A 823 7.54 24.52 3.47
N VAL A 824 7.33 25.83 3.44
CA VAL A 824 5.99 26.44 3.43
C VAL A 824 5.36 26.29 2.05
N SER A 825 4.33 25.44 1.95
CA SER A 825 3.55 25.30 0.72
C SER A 825 2.65 26.52 0.47
N PRO A 826 2.21 26.75 -0.78
CA PRO A 826 1.31 27.84 -1.15
C PRO A 826 0.03 27.94 -0.30
N PRO A 827 -0.57 29.13 -0.13
CA PRO A 827 -1.78 29.30 0.65
C PRO A 827 -2.95 28.44 0.14
N GLY A 828 -3.42 27.53 1.00
CA GLY A 828 -4.45 26.56 0.66
C GLY A 828 -3.92 25.17 0.31
N GLU A 829 -2.68 24.84 0.69
CA GLU A 829 -2.10 23.50 0.75
C GLU A 829 -1.51 23.27 2.16
N ASP A 830 -1.93 22.20 2.84
CA ASP A 830 -1.42 21.85 4.18
C ASP A 830 -0.02 21.21 4.05
N SER A 831 1.03 21.98 4.39
CA SER A 831 2.40 21.64 4.00
C SER A 831 2.99 20.49 4.83
N ASP A 832 2.85 20.54 6.15
CA ASP A 832 3.38 19.56 7.10
C ASP A 832 2.21 19.08 7.97
N GLN A 833 1.62 17.94 7.59
CA GLN A 833 0.34 17.47 8.12
C GLN A 833 0.36 17.29 9.65
N VAL A 834 -0.66 17.83 10.32
CA VAL A 834 -0.80 17.72 11.77
C VAL A 834 -1.08 16.27 12.19
N ASN A 835 -0.26 15.73 13.09
CA ASN A 835 -0.32 14.34 13.55
C ASN A 835 -1.38 14.14 14.66
N VAL A 836 -2.63 14.44 14.33
CA VAL A 836 -3.76 14.43 15.27
C VAL A 836 -3.95 13.03 15.87
N GLY A 837 -3.98 12.96 17.20
CA GLY A 837 -4.16 11.71 17.95
C GLY A 837 -2.87 10.95 18.28
N VAL A 838 -1.73 11.34 17.70
CA VAL A 838 -0.42 10.71 17.95
C VAL A 838 0.35 11.48 19.01
N THR A 839 0.98 10.78 19.95
CA THR A 839 1.86 11.33 20.99
C THR A 839 3.28 10.80 20.79
N ALA A 840 4.28 11.69 20.84
CA ALA A 840 5.68 11.29 20.89
C ALA A 840 6.09 11.07 22.35
N LEU A 841 6.33 9.83 22.75
CA LEU A 841 6.96 9.46 24.02
C LEU A 841 8.48 9.65 23.89
N GLN A 842 9.11 10.33 24.85
CA GLN A 842 10.50 10.78 24.70
C GLN A 842 11.34 10.53 25.96
N ILE A 843 12.64 10.34 25.75
CA ILE A 843 13.66 10.45 26.80
C ILE A 843 14.70 11.45 26.30
N ASP A 844 14.87 12.54 27.03
CA ASP A 844 15.95 13.51 26.82
C ASP A 844 17.11 13.18 27.77
N LEU A 845 18.29 12.92 27.22
CA LEU A 845 19.50 12.61 27.99
C LEU A 845 20.30 13.87 28.34
N GLY A 846 20.16 14.93 27.53
CA GLY A 846 20.78 16.24 27.68
C GLY A 846 22.31 16.30 27.59
N GLY A 847 22.81 17.41 27.04
CA GLY A 847 24.19 17.88 27.22
C GLY A 847 25.29 17.09 26.50
N THR A 848 26.51 17.62 26.59
CA THR A 848 27.71 16.99 25.99
C THR A 848 27.98 15.62 26.61
N GLN A 849 28.06 14.60 25.75
CA GLN A 849 28.32 13.20 26.11
C GLN A 849 29.77 13.01 26.56
N SER A 850 30.02 13.41 27.80
CA SER A 850 31.32 13.36 28.48
C SER A 850 31.73 11.95 28.93
N GLY A 851 30.84 10.96 28.81
CA GLY A 851 31.07 9.53 28.99
C GLY A 851 30.01 8.74 28.26
N SER A 852 30.21 7.43 28.07
CA SER A 852 29.23 6.56 27.39
C SER A 852 27.92 6.45 28.18
N GLN A 853 26.80 6.40 27.47
CA GLN A 853 25.46 6.21 28.02
C GLN A 853 24.76 5.00 27.38
N THR A 854 23.90 4.35 28.17
CA THR A 854 23.07 3.23 27.71
C THR A 854 21.62 3.51 28.08
N VAL A 855 20.76 3.66 27.09
CA VAL A 855 19.31 3.77 27.27
C VAL A 855 18.72 2.37 27.13
N GLN A 856 18.03 1.87 28.16
CA GLN A 856 17.33 0.58 28.13
C GLN A 856 15.86 0.80 28.41
N VAL A 857 15.00 0.46 27.44
CA VAL A 857 13.55 0.63 27.50
C VAL A 857 12.86 -0.73 27.34
N TRP A 858 12.14 -1.14 28.39
CA TRP A 858 11.46 -2.44 28.44
C TRP A 858 9.95 -2.29 28.26
N TRP A 859 9.44 -2.94 27.21
CA TRP A 859 8.04 -2.96 26.78
C TRP A 859 7.34 -4.23 27.29
N GLN A 860 6.35 -4.02 28.15
CA GLN A 860 5.61 -5.06 28.86
C GLN A 860 4.11 -4.96 28.52
N PRO A 861 3.62 -5.74 27.54
CA PRO A 861 2.19 -5.88 27.31
C PRO A 861 1.54 -6.45 28.58
N GLN A 862 0.47 -5.81 29.06
CA GLN A 862 -0.25 -6.27 30.25
C GLN A 862 -1.27 -7.33 29.82
N TRP A 863 -0.79 -8.57 29.67
CA TRP A 863 -1.59 -9.74 29.31
C TRP A 863 -2.66 -10.07 30.37
N ASP A 864 -3.81 -10.62 29.97
CA ASP A 864 -4.82 -11.13 30.92
C ASP A 864 -4.28 -12.28 31.81
N SER A 865 -3.19 -12.93 31.37
CA SER A 865 -2.46 -13.99 32.07
C SER A 865 -0.99 -13.62 32.27
N LEU A 866 -0.73 -12.58 33.06
CA LEU A 866 0.63 -12.24 33.52
C LEU A 866 1.22 -13.36 34.38
N SER A 867 2.47 -13.72 34.10
CA SER A 867 3.31 -14.61 34.91
C SER A 867 4.36 -13.82 35.68
N THR A 868 5.00 -14.43 36.69
CA THR A 868 6.15 -13.81 37.39
C THR A 868 7.25 -13.39 36.42
N ALA A 869 7.50 -14.19 35.37
CA ALA A 869 8.48 -13.88 34.34
C ALA A 869 8.11 -12.63 33.52
N ASP A 870 6.81 -12.35 33.29
CA ASP A 870 6.36 -11.10 32.67
C ASP A 870 6.52 -9.86 33.58
N THR A 871 6.93 -10.05 34.82
CA THR A 871 7.19 -8.97 35.79
C THR A 871 8.63 -8.95 36.29
N THR A 872 9.48 -9.83 35.78
CA THR A 872 10.89 -9.92 36.18
C THR A 872 11.73 -9.01 35.29
N THR A 873 12.36 -7.99 35.87
CA THR A 873 13.24 -7.06 35.16
C THR A 873 14.35 -7.83 34.43
N PRO A 874 14.55 -7.62 33.11
CA PRO A 874 15.62 -8.28 32.38
C PRO A 874 17.00 -7.84 32.85
N LYS A 875 18.00 -8.72 32.68
CA LYS A 875 19.40 -8.39 32.96
C LYS A 875 19.88 -7.28 32.03
N SER A 876 20.63 -6.32 32.58
CA SER A 876 21.35 -5.32 31.78
C SER A 876 22.61 -5.95 31.21
N VAL A 877 22.72 -6.04 29.88
CA VAL A 877 23.85 -6.64 29.16
C VAL A 877 24.27 -5.73 28.00
N PRO A 878 25.57 -5.42 27.81
CA PRO A 878 26.03 -4.61 26.69
C PRO A 878 25.72 -5.24 25.32
N LEU A 879 25.43 -4.44 24.29
CA LEU A 879 25.10 -4.92 22.93
C LEU A 879 26.17 -5.84 22.35
N SER A 880 27.45 -5.54 22.62
CA SER A 880 28.61 -6.37 22.25
C SER A 880 28.63 -7.79 22.87
N GLN A 881 27.76 -8.05 23.86
CA GLN A 881 27.60 -9.34 24.56
C GLN A 881 26.20 -9.94 24.37
N TRP A 882 25.34 -9.34 23.53
CA TRP A 882 24.01 -9.85 23.27
C TRP A 882 24.05 -11.19 22.52
N SER A 883 23.50 -12.22 23.15
CA SER A 883 23.34 -13.55 22.58
C SER A 883 21.93 -14.06 22.84
N LEU A 884 21.51 -15.14 22.17
CA LEU A 884 20.18 -15.72 22.37
C LEU A 884 19.86 -16.09 23.83
N THR A 885 20.86 -16.22 24.71
CA THR A 885 20.69 -16.55 26.13
C THR A 885 21.15 -15.47 27.11
N SER A 886 21.64 -14.31 26.66
CA SER A 886 22.28 -13.33 27.55
C SER A 886 21.34 -12.69 28.59
N HIS A 887 20.04 -12.66 28.31
CA HIS A 887 19.01 -12.05 29.17
C HIS A 887 18.17 -13.08 29.95
N ASN A 888 18.54 -14.37 29.92
CA ASN A 888 17.84 -15.47 30.60
C ASN A 888 18.06 -15.46 32.12
#